data_AF-A0A355U211-F1
#
_entry.id   AF-A0A355U211-F1
#
_cell.length_a   1.000
_cell.length_b   1.000
_cell.length_c   1.000
_cell.angle_alpha   90.00
_cell.angle_beta   90.00
_cell.angle_gamma   90.00
#
_symmetry.space_group_name_H-M   'P 1'
#
loop_
_entity.id
_entity.type
_entity.pdbx_description
1 polymer ?
#
loop_
_entity_poly.entity_id
_entity_poly.type
_entity_poly.pdbx_seq_one_letter_code
_entity_poly.pdbx_strand_id
1 'polypeptide(L)'
;MKTLKEQGKLKKIIVLFNQANPVVEDLPEVLKNYGVDAAMWIGFPGSDGFGAVADLLVGKSSPSGGLSTTWFASREASPSTSYYASSSNVLIQEGVYLGYKYAETRYEDKLLNQGETQEFKYDEAVAYPFGYGLSYASFESKMVGVKLDKDPLKNYDLKGNKVKEDKLRKDGDDLIVTVKVRNTSEKVSAKEPVQVYLQKPYTATNKEHGVEKPSVELVGFGKTKKLAPGEEQTLEIAIDANKYFASFDITDNKYVVDNGDYYLSVARNSHEAINNILKKKGVSGTDTEYGAGNENNVYAYTVSDSYTQNYNYWTRGGAKVTNLFDHADPNKASGDKDNVTFMSRKNWKKTADEATNQTVTVKGDMNKLSSVNGKRGDLSLVDSLYADSKASFKQEYPNYGQNLDSAGIAKIQLADMVGVEYQDLAGASEESKQKWEDFMDQLTWEDTVKLLSNGLRRTLEINSIGKPYTNDVNASNGISWMFDMSKEGGSGTSNVGFASHFDTLNRLQNPTGYPCEGIIASSFNKDLAYAVGQAIGEDGLWSGASGLYGFGLGLHRNAYHGRAGEYYSEESYLSGVMGGYESKGAQSKGLYVYNKHFVLNDQETSRTSYNTWLTEQTMRETYIRPFEIAIEIGDAMNVM
;
A
#
# COMPACT_ATOMS: atom_id res chain seq x y z
N MET A 1 32.55 -1.66 -23.13
CA MET A 1 31.45 -2.19 -23.97
C MET A 1 31.16 -1.28 -25.16
N LYS A 2 30.80 -0.01 -24.98
CA LYS A 2 30.54 0.96 -26.07
C LYS A 2 31.63 0.98 -27.15
N THR A 3 32.90 1.13 -26.76
CA THR A 3 34.04 1.09 -27.69
C THR A 3 34.12 -0.21 -28.48
N LEU A 4 33.77 -1.35 -27.88
CA LEU A 4 33.74 -2.64 -28.60
C LEU A 4 32.58 -2.69 -29.61
N LYS A 5 31.45 -2.05 -29.30
CA LYS A 5 30.31 -1.90 -30.21
C LYS A 5 30.65 -1.00 -31.40
N GLU A 6 31.28 0.14 -31.14
CA GLU A 6 31.74 1.09 -32.16
C GLU A 6 32.82 0.49 -33.08
N GLN A 7 33.68 -0.39 -32.54
CA GLN A 7 34.66 -1.16 -33.33
C GLN A 7 34.05 -2.35 -34.08
N GLY A 8 32.73 -2.58 -33.98
CA GLY A 8 32.04 -3.71 -34.61
C GLY A 8 32.34 -5.09 -33.99
N LYS A 9 33.05 -5.14 -32.85
CA LYS A 9 33.37 -6.39 -32.12
C LYS A 9 32.21 -6.90 -31.27
N LEU A 10 31.23 -6.04 -30.98
CA LEU A 10 30.02 -6.35 -30.26
C LEU A 10 28.81 -5.76 -30.99
N LYS A 11 27.71 -6.49 -31.12
CA LYS A 11 26.54 -6.03 -31.88
C LYS A 11 25.53 -5.25 -31.01
N LYS A 12 25.27 -5.76 -29.80
CA LYS A 12 24.21 -5.27 -28.92
C LYS A 12 24.64 -5.28 -27.45
N ILE A 13 24.27 -4.24 -26.71
CA ILE A 13 24.49 -4.11 -25.27
C ILE A 13 23.12 -4.17 -24.60
N ILE A 14 22.95 -5.12 -23.66
CA ILE A 14 21.77 -5.23 -22.81
C ILE A 14 22.23 -5.00 -21.37
N VAL A 15 21.53 -4.14 -20.62
CA VAL A 15 21.79 -3.87 -19.20
C VAL A 15 20.67 -4.46 -18.35
N LEU A 16 21.05 -5.18 -17.29
CA LEU A 16 20.11 -5.68 -16.29
C LEU A 16 20.33 -4.94 -14.98
N PHE A 17 19.28 -4.30 -14.46
CA PHE A 17 19.32 -3.66 -13.14
C PHE A 17 18.85 -4.67 -12.08
N ASN A 18 19.82 -5.29 -11.40
CA ASN A 18 19.61 -6.22 -10.29
C ASN A 18 19.66 -5.48 -8.95
N GLN A 19 18.61 -4.74 -8.65
CA GLN A 19 18.49 -3.89 -7.45
C GLN A 19 17.02 -3.69 -7.12
N ALA A 20 16.68 -3.53 -5.85
CA ALA A 20 15.29 -3.29 -5.44
C ALA A 20 14.83 -1.84 -5.66
N ASN A 21 15.68 -0.87 -5.36
CA ASN A 21 15.33 0.54 -5.36
C ASN A 21 15.28 1.14 -6.79
N PRO A 22 14.45 2.18 -7.00
CA PRO A 22 14.44 2.91 -8.27
C PRO A 22 15.79 3.60 -8.52
N VAL A 23 16.16 3.74 -9.80
CA VAL A 23 17.31 4.57 -10.20
C VAL A 23 16.89 6.04 -10.16
N VAL A 24 17.76 6.89 -9.63
CA VAL A 24 17.59 8.34 -9.60
C VAL A 24 18.66 8.99 -10.45
N GLU A 25 18.39 9.11 -11.74
CA GLU A 25 19.29 9.62 -12.79
C GLU A 25 18.48 9.80 -14.08
N ASP A 26 18.92 10.65 -15.00
CA ASP A 26 18.40 10.69 -16.38
C ASP A 26 18.82 9.43 -17.12
N LEU A 27 18.13 8.34 -16.78
CA LEU A 27 18.48 7.01 -17.23
C LEU A 27 18.35 6.85 -18.75
N PRO A 28 17.32 7.40 -19.43
CA PRO A 28 17.28 7.42 -20.89
C PRO A 28 18.55 8.00 -21.52
N GLU A 29 18.99 9.19 -21.07
CA GLU A 29 20.19 9.84 -21.62
C GLU A 29 21.47 9.08 -21.24
N VAL A 30 21.57 8.55 -20.01
CA VAL A 30 22.70 7.70 -19.60
C VAL A 30 22.80 6.44 -20.47
N LEU A 31 21.71 5.70 -20.66
CA LEU A 31 21.68 4.48 -21.47
C LEU A 31 22.10 4.77 -22.92
N LYS A 32 21.59 5.85 -23.50
CA LYS A 32 21.96 6.34 -24.84
C LYS A 32 23.44 6.70 -24.91
N ASN A 33 23.97 7.41 -23.91
CA ASN A 33 25.38 7.80 -23.84
C ASN A 33 26.34 6.61 -23.77
N TYR A 34 25.92 5.48 -23.17
CA TYR A 34 26.69 4.23 -23.16
C TYR A 34 26.40 3.30 -24.35
N GLY A 35 25.55 3.72 -25.29
CA GLY A 35 25.19 2.96 -26.47
C GLY A 35 24.42 1.67 -26.15
N VAL A 36 23.67 1.65 -25.05
CA VAL A 36 22.82 0.53 -24.62
C VAL A 36 21.64 0.38 -25.58
N ASP A 37 21.35 -0.85 -26.01
CA ASP A 37 20.25 -1.15 -26.93
C ASP A 37 18.97 -1.55 -26.21
N ALA A 38 19.09 -2.15 -25.03
CA ALA A 38 17.96 -2.54 -24.20
C ALA A 38 18.37 -2.54 -22.73
N ALA A 39 17.42 -2.21 -21.87
CA ALA A 39 17.58 -2.31 -20.44
C ALA A 39 16.37 -2.98 -19.81
N MET A 40 16.60 -3.76 -18.75
CA MET A 40 15.54 -4.43 -18.00
C MET A 40 15.84 -4.35 -16.51
N TRP A 41 14.90 -3.80 -15.75
CA TRP A 41 14.92 -3.91 -14.30
C TRP A 41 14.38 -5.27 -13.89
N ILE A 42 15.18 -6.01 -13.11
CA ILE A 42 14.85 -7.37 -12.67
C ILE A 42 14.64 -7.47 -11.16
N GLY A 43 14.74 -6.35 -10.45
CA GLY A 43 14.61 -6.32 -9.00
C GLY A 43 15.63 -7.21 -8.31
N PHE A 44 15.23 -7.81 -7.19
CA PHE A 44 15.82 -9.03 -6.68
C PHE A 44 14.88 -10.20 -7.02
N PRO A 45 15.27 -11.13 -7.90
CA PRO A 45 14.36 -12.10 -8.48
C PRO A 45 14.08 -13.33 -7.59
N GLY A 46 14.59 -13.38 -6.36
CA GLY A 46 14.46 -14.54 -5.47
C GLY A 46 15.39 -15.70 -5.84
N SER A 47 15.24 -16.84 -5.16
CA SER A 47 16.15 -17.99 -5.27
C SER A 47 16.24 -18.57 -6.69
N ASP A 48 15.12 -18.65 -7.41
CA ASP A 48 15.04 -19.29 -8.74
C ASP A 48 14.75 -18.32 -9.89
N GLY A 49 14.55 -17.02 -9.62
CA GLY A 49 14.03 -16.09 -10.62
C GLY A 49 15.02 -15.72 -11.73
N PHE A 50 16.33 -16.00 -11.59
CA PHE A 50 17.28 -15.83 -12.70
C PHE A 50 16.97 -16.74 -13.90
N GLY A 51 16.35 -17.91 -13.67
CA GLY A 51 15.84 -18.75 -14.75
C GLY A 51 14.73 -18.04 -15.54
N ALA A 52 13.83 -17.34 -14.85
CA ALA A 52 12.79 -16.52 -15.49
C ALA A 52 13.39 -15.33 -16.26
N VAL A 53 14.44 -14.69 -15.72
CA VAL A 53 15.17 -13.63 -16.43
C VAL A 53 15.80 -14.15 -17.72
N ALA A 54 16.39 -15.34 -17.69
CA ALA A 54 16.94 -15.98 -18.89
C ALA A 54 15.84 -16.27 -19.93
N ASP A 55 14.68 -16.79 -19.50
CA ASP A 55 13.51 -17.03 -20.36
C ASP A 55 13.01 -15.75 -21.04
N LEU A 56 13.06 -14.60 -20.35
CA LEU A 56 12.76 -13.30 -20.94
C LEU A 56 13.80 -12.90 -21.98
N LEU A 57 15.09 -12.97 -21.65
CA LEU A 57 16.18 -12.56 -22.56
C LEU A 57 16.22 -13.34 -23.87
N VAL A 58 15.88 -14.63 -23.84
CA VAL A 58 15.83 -15.48 -25.04
C VAL A 58 14.48 -15.44 -25.76
N GLY A 59 13.51 -14.67 -25.25
CA GLY A 59 12.19 -14.50 -25.87
C GLY A 59 11.24 -15.70 -25.69
N LYS A 60 11.52 -16.62 -24.77
CA LYS A 60 10.59 -17.72 -24.41
C LYS A 60 9.34 -17.17 -23.73
N SER A 61 9.50 -16.06 -23.02
CA SER A 61 8.43 -15.22 -22.50
C SER A 61 8.69 -13.76 -22.84
N SER A 62 7.64 -12.94 -22.89
CA SER A 62 7.77 -11.49 -23.05
C SER A 62 7.70 -10.80 -21.69
N PRO A 63 8.52 -9.76 -21.45
CA PRO A 63 8.29 -8.83 -20.36
C PRO A 63 6.87 -8.28 -20.45
N SER A 64 6.24 -8.12 -19.30
CA SER A 64 4.90 -7.56 -19.20
C SER A 64 4.71 -6.72 -17.93
N GLY A 65 5.77 -6.40 -17.20
CA GLY A 65 5.66 -5.59 -15.99
C GLY A 65 5.43 -4.11 -16.29
N GLY A 66 5.02 -3.36 -15.28
CA GLY A 66 5.03 -1.90 -15.23
C GLY A 66 5.71 -1.43 -13.94
N LEU A 67 6.45 -0.32 -13.94
CA LEU A 67 7.14 0.17 -12.76
C LEU A 67 6.15 0.46 -11.62
N SER A 68 6.43 -0.01 -10.42
CA SER A 68 5.60 0.29 -9.23
C SER A 68 5.98 1.62 -8.57
N THR A 69 6.98 2.33 -9.09
CA THR A 69 7.50 3.59 -8.55
C THR A 69 7.99 4.46 -9.70
N THR A 70 7.81 5.77 -9.61
CA THR A 70 8.33 6.73 -10.57
C THR A 70 9.85 6.79 -10.46
N TRP A 71 10.55 6.67 -11.58
CA TRP A 71 12.00 6.87 -11.63
C TRP A 71 12.25 8.33 -11.97
N PHE A 72 12.73 9.10 -10.99
CA PHE A 72 13.05 10.52 -11.17
C PHE A 72 14.41 10.68 -11.86
N ALA A 73 14.54 11.70 -12.70
CA ALA A 73 15.76 12.00 -13.45
C ALA A 73 16.87 12.59 -12.55
N SER A 74 16.52 13.09 -11.37
CA SER A 74 17.47 13.58 -10.38
C SER A 74 16.92 13.45 -8.97
N ARG A 75 17.80 13.60 -7.99
CA ARG A 75 17.40 13.58 -6.58
C ARG A 75 16.48 14.76 -6.29
N GLU A 76 16.79 15.93 -6.82
CA GLU A 76 16.08 17.19 -6.60
C GLU A 76 14.69 17.19 -7.26
N ALA A 77 14.47 16.38 -8.29
CA ALA A 77 13.15 16.22 -8.92
C ALA A 77 12.15 15.43 -8.05
N SER A 78 12.61 14.64 -7.08
CA SER A 78 11.73 13.90 -6.18
C SER A 78 11.12 14.80 -5.10
N PRO A 79 9.80 14.74 -4.85
CA PRO A 79 9.11 15.68 -3.94
C PRO A 79 9.51 15.51 -2.46
N SER A 80 10.05 14.35 -2.07
CA SER A 80 10.41 14.05 -0.68
C SER A 80 11.86 14.37 -0.33
N THR A 81 12.71 14.68 -1.32
CA THR A 81 14.16 14.75 -1.16
C THR A 81 14.63 15.75 -0.11
N SER A 82 14.02 16.93 -0.06
CA SER A 82 14.40 18.01 0.87
C SER A 82 14.12 17.68 2.34
N TYR A 83 13.36 16.61 2.60
CA TYR A 83 12.87 16.22 3.92
C TYR A 83 13.14 14.75 4.26
N TYR A 84 13.99 14.11 3.46
CA TYR A 84 14.39 12.73 3.66
C TYR A 84 15.74 12.68 4.37
N ALA A 85 15.77 11.97 5.50
CA ALA A 85 16.92 11.77 6.38
C ALA A 85 17.61 13.07 6.83
N SER A 86 16.86 14.18 6.88
CA SER A 86 17.39 15.52 7.18
C SER A 86 17.45 15.84 8.67
N SER A 87 16.59 15.23 9.50
CA SER A 87 16.59 15.42 10.96
C SER A 87 15.83 14.31 11.69
N SER A 88 15.78 14.37 13.03
CA SER A 88 14.89 13.54 13.85
C SER A 88 13.41 13.95 13.76
N ASN A 89 13.09 15.07 13.12
CA ASN A 89 11.71 15.47 12.81
C ASN A 89 11.53 15.46 11.29
N VAL A 90 10.98 14.37 10.79
CA VAL A 90 10.71 14.16 9.36
C VAL A 90 9.40 14.84 9.02
N LEU A 91 9.44 15.85 8.17
CA LEU A 91 8.25 16.49 7.61
C LEU A 91 7.85 15.80 6.30
N ILE A 92 6.61 15.34 6.22
CA ILE A 92 5.99 14.88 4.97
C ILE A 92 5.39 16.09 4.26
N GLN A 93 6.26 16.97 3.77
CA GLN A 93 5.86 18.26 3.20
C GLN A 93 5.04 18.10 1.92
N GLU A 94 5.34 17.05 1.16
CA GLU A 94 4.69 16.72 -0.10
C GLU A 94 3.21 16.31 0.06
N GLY A 95 2.79 15.96 1.27
CA GLY A 95 1.41 15.56 1.55
C GLY A 95 0.94 14.40 0.68
N VAL A 96 -0.20 14.56 0.01
CA VAL A 96 -0.76 13.56 -0.93
C VAL A 96 -0.01 13.50 -2.27
N TYR A 97 0.90 14.44 -2.54
CA TYR A 97 1.67 14.51 -3.78
C TYR A 97 2.94 13.66 -3.70
N LEU A 98 2.78 12.37 -3.44
CA LEU A 98 3.89 11.43 -3.46
C LEU A 98 4.11 10.83 -4.87
N GLY A 99 5.36 10.76 -5.33
CA GLY A 99 5.72 10.07 -6.57
C GLY A 99 5.06 10.70 -7.81
N TYR A 100 4.44 9.88 -8.66
CA TYR A 100 3.74 10.35 -9.85
C TYR A 100 2.62 11.36 -9.53
N LYS A 101 1.98 11.28 -8.36
CA LYS A 101 0.94 12.24 -7.93
C LYS A 101 1.48 13.67 -7.90
N TYR A 102 2.77 13.86 -7.63
CA TYR A 102 3.44 15.16 -7.77
C TYR A 102 3.70 15.52 -9.23
N ALA A 103 4.43 14.67 -9.94
CA ALA A 103 4.94 14.98 -11.28
C ALA A 103 3.81 15.20 -12.30
N GLU A 104 2.81 14.32 -12.32
CA GLU A 104 1.67 14.44 -13.24
C GLU A 104 0.81 15.67 -12.91
N THR A 105 0.71 16.03 -11.63
CA THR A 105 -0.09 17.19 -11.20
C THR A 105 0.58 18.50 -11.58
N ARG A 106 1.90 18.63 -11.40
CA ARG A 106 2.63 19.79 -11.90
C ARG A 106 2.60 19.88 -13.42
N TYR A 107 2.60 18.74 -14.12
CA TYR A 107 2.45 18.69 -15.57
C TYR A 107 1.08 19.19 -16.04
N GLU A 108 -0.02 18.70 -15.45
CA GLU A 108 -1.38 19.20 -15.73
C GLU A 108 -1.45 20.72 -15.45
N ASP A 109 -0.99 21.14 -14.28
CA ASP A 109 -1.08 22.54 -13.86
C ASP A 109 -0.27 23.47 -14.78
N LYS A 110 0.86 23.01 -15.29
CA LYS A 110 1.64 23.75 -16.29
C LYS A 110 0.87 23.92 -17.59
N LEU A 111 0.29 22.84 -18.13
CA LEU A 111 -0.45 22.89 -19.39
C LEU A 111 -1.73 23.72 -19.29
N LEU A 112 -2.34 23.75 -18.11
CA LEU A 112 -3.51 24.59 -17.81
C LEU A 112 -3.14 26.00 -17.35
N ASN A 113 -1.84 26.34 -17.30
CA ASN A 113 -1.32 27.63 -16.85
C ASN A 113 -1.85 28.06 -15.47
N GLN A 114 -1.80 27.16 -14.49
CA GLN A 114 -2.30 27.37 -13.13
C GLN A 114 -1.24 27.04 -12.07
N GLY A 115 -1.46 27.55 -10.85
CA GLY A 115 -0.62 27.21 -9.69
C GLY A 115 0.84 27.65 -9.79
N GLU A 116 1.17 28.66 -10.61
CA GLU A 116 2.55 29.19 -10.80
C GLU A 116 3.58 28.10 -11.20
N THR A 117 3.22 27.23 -12.15
CA THR A 117 4.01 26.04 -12.57
C THR A 117 4.81 26.21 -13.87
N GLN A 118 4.92 27.43 -14.40
CA GLN A 118 5.44 27.67 -15.75
C GLN A 118 6.87 27.12 -15.96
N GLU A 119 7.69 27.11 -14.90
CA GLU A 119 9.07 26.64 -14.93
C GLU A 119 9.24 25.11 -14.81
N PHE A 120 8.19 24.37 -14.42
CA PHE A 120 8.29 22.92 -14.26
C PHE A 120 8.53 22.24 -15.61
N LYS A 121 9.42 21.25 -15.69
CA LYS A 121 9.68 20.51 -16.93
C LYS A 121 9.63 19.01 -16.64
N TYR A 122 8.59 18.38 -17.16
CA TYR A 122 8.34 16.96 -16.90
C TYR A 122 9.50 16.07 -17.37
N ASP A 123 9.98 16.29 -18.60
CA ASP A 123 11.06 15.50 -19.20
C ASP A 123 12.41 15.66 -18.50
N GLU A 124 12.61 16.75 -17.74
CA GLU A 124 13.80 16.93 -16.89
C GLU A 124 13.61 16.37 -15.47
N ALA A 125 12.38 16.02 -15.09
CA ALA A 125 12.04 15.53 -13.76
C ALA A 125 11.84 14.01 -13.70
N VAL A 126 11.25 13.42 -14.75
CA VAL A 126 10.85 12.00 -14.78
C VAL A 126 11.64 11.25 -15.85
N ALA A 127 12.41 10.24 -15.42
CA ALA A 127 13.10 9.33 -16.32
C ALA A 127 12.18 8.20 -16.81
N TYR A 128 11.31 7.67 -15.94
CA TYR A 128 10.24 6.75 -16.32
C TYR A 128 9.02 6.91 -15.39
N PRO A 129 7.79 7.05 -15.92
CA PRO A 129 6.60 7.25 -15.11
C PRO A 129 6.15 5.97 -14.38
N PHE A 130 5.37 6.16 -13.32
CA PHE A 130 4.67 5.07 -12.64
C PHE A 130 3.83 4.24 -13.63
N GLY A 131 3.92 2.92 -13.53
CA GLY A 131 3.23 1.96 -14.39
C GLY A 131 3.94 1.68 -15.72
N TYR A 132 4.97 2.45 -16.10
CA TYR A 132 5.66 2.27 -17.37
C TYR A 132 6.41 0.93 -17.46
N GLY A 133 6.35 0.28 -18.62
CA GLY A 133 7.16 -0.90 -18.91
C GLY A 133 6.98 -1.30 -20.36
N LEU A 134 7.89 -2.07 -20.95
CA LEU A 134 7.80 -2.49 -22.36
C LEU A 134 7.46 -3.98 -22.48
N SER A 135 7.07 -4.38 -23.69
CA SER A 135 6.80 -5.76 -24.08
C SER A 135 7.45 -6.04 -25.43
N TYR A 136 7.71 -7.31 -25.74
CA TYR A 136 8.07 -7.74 -27.09
C TYR A 136 6.85 -7.78 -28.03
N ALA A 137 5.64 -7.70 -27.48
CA ALA A 137 4.40 -7.51 -28.21
C ALA A 137 3.93 -6.04 -28.15
N SER A 138 2.96 -5.71 -28.99
CA SER A 138 2.22 -4.44 -28.96
C SER A 138 0.77 -4.73 -28.63
N PHE A 139 0.11 -3.79 -27.97
CA PHE A 139 -1.27 -3.93 -27.52
C PHE A 139 -2.09 -2.68 -27.82
N GLU A 140 -3.39 -2.88 -27.97
CA GLU A 140 -4.40 -1.82 -28.00
C GLU A 140 -5.38 -2.06 -26.84
N SER A 141 -5.58 -1.04 -26.01
CA SER A 141 -6.55 -1.04 -24.90
C SER A 141 -7.66 -0.04 -25.18
N LYS A 142 -8.91 -0.50 -25.10
CA LYS A 142 -10.10 0.31 -25.33
C LYS A 142 -11.07 0.19 -24.16
N MET A 143 -11.38 1.30 -23.51
CA MET A 143 -12.53 1.35 -22.60
C MET A 143 -13.82 1.15 -23.41
N VAL A 144 -14.61 0.14 -23.04
CA VAL A 144 -15.86 -0.19 -23.75
C VAL A 144 -17.11 0.11 -22.94
N GLY A 145 -16.97 0.38 -21.64
CA GLY A 145 -18.06 0.87 -20.81
C GLY A 145 -17.68 1.02 -19.34
N VAL A 146 -18.45 1.84 -18.64
CA VAL A 146 -18.46 1.93 -17.18
C VAL A 146 -19.88 1.66 -16.72
N LYS A 147 -20.04 0.77 -15.74
CA LYS A 147 -21.34 0.43 -15.17
C LYS A 147 -21.22 0.45 -13.65
N LEU A 148 -22.34 0.68 -12.98
CA LEU A 148 -22.43 0.39 -11.55
C LEU A 148 -22.24 -1.11 -11.35
N ASP A 149 -21.45 -1.46 -10.36
CA ASP A 149 -21.40 -2.81 -9.83
C ASP A 149 -22.78 -3.16 -9.30
N LYS A 150 -23.32 -4.29 -9.76
CA LYS A 150 -24.62 -4.81 -9.29
C LYS A 150 -24.51 -5.36 -7.87
N ASP A 151 -23.28 -5.50 -7.39
CA ASP A 151 -22.87 -6.15 -6.17
C ASP A 151 -21.84 -5.25 -5.44
N PRO A 152 -22.17 -4.02 -5.01
CA PRO A 152 -21.16 -3.09 -4.48
C PRO A 152 -20.83 -3.38 -2.99
N LEU A 153 -20.86 -4.69 -2.67
CA LEU A 153 -20.48 -5.53 -1.50
C LEU A 153 -21.43 -6.76 -1.34
N LYS A 154 -22.53 -6.82 -2.08
CA LYS A 154 -23.75 -7.65 -1.88
C LYS A 154 -24.32 -7.41 -0.50
N ASN A 155 -25.13 -6.37 -0.35
CA ASN A 155 -26.36 -6.21 0.46
C ASN A 155 -26.55 -7.04 1.74
N TYR A 156 -25.49 -7.47 2.40
CA TYR A 156 -25.51 -8.46 3.43
C TYR A 156 -24.61 -7.98 4.57
N ASP A 157 -25.09 -8.10 5.80
CA ASP A 157 -24.18 -8.04 6.96
C ASP A 157 -23.08 -9.11 6.84
N LEU A 158 -22.09 -9.11 7.74
CA LEU A 158 -20.99 -10.08 7.78
C LEU A 158 -21.46 -11.56 7.88
N LYS A 159 -22.79 -11.81 7.91
CA LYS A 159 -23.44 -13.12 7.97
C LYS A 159 -24.33 -13.44 6.77
N GLY A 160 -24.46 -12.56 5.76
CA GLY A 160 -25.31 -12.86 4.60
C GLY A 160 -26.76 -12.38 4.69
N ASN A 161 -27.14 -11.38 5.51
CA ASN A 161 -28.55 -10.91 5.67
C ASN A 161 -28.95 -9.59 4.97
N LYS A 162 -30.04 -9.63 4.20
CA LYS A 162 -30.45 -8.55 3.27
C LYS A 162 -30.84 -7.25 3.99
N VAL A 163 -30.18 -6.13 3.72
CA VAL A 163 -30.52 -4.80 4.31
C VAL A 163 -31.73 -4.15 3.60
N LYS A 164 -32.53 -3.34 4.31
CA LYS A 164 -33.78 -2.70 3.82
C LYS A 164 -33.56 -1.63 2.73
N GLU A 165 -34.57 -1.48 1.88
CA GLU A 165 -34.57 -0.72 0.62
C GLU A 165 -34.41 0.82 0.79
N ASP A 166 -34.85 1.36 1.93
CA ASP A 166 -34.76 2.79 2.29
C ASP A 166 -33.40 3.20 2.88
N LYS A 167 -32.51 2.21 3.08
CA LYS A 167 -31.09 2.38 3.40
C LYS A 167 -30.18 2.05 2.20
N LEU A 168 -30.74 1.84 1.01
CA LEU A 168 -30.01 1.64 -0.24
C LEU A 168 -29.48 2.99 -0.79
N ARG A 169 -28.32 2.93 -1.46
CA ARG A 169 -27.48 4.07 -1.84
C ARG A 169 -28.07 4.95 -2.97
N LYS A 170 -27.46 6.13 -3.12
CA LYS A 170 -27.62 7.16 -4.18
C LYS A 170 -26.26 7.33 -4.90
N ASP A 171 -26.26 7.78 -6.16
CA ASP A 171 -25.13 8.25 -7.00
C ASP A 171 -23.67 7.96 -6.53
N GLY A 172 -22.96 7.04 -7.20
CA GLY A 172 -21.52 6.78 -6.96
C GLY A 172 -21.18 5.41 -6.32
N ASP A 173 -21.99 4.39 -6.58
CA ASP A 173 -21.67 2.99 -6.23
C ASP A 173 -20.42 2.47 -6.94
N ASP A 174 -19.78 1.43 -6.38
CA ASP A 174 -18.59 0.78 -6.94
C ASP A 174 -18.76 0.57 -8.45
N LEU A 175 -17.75 0.92 -9.22
CA LEU A 175 -17.83 0.99 -10.67
C LEU A 175 -17.07 -0.17 -11.30
N ILE A 176 -17.69 -0.82 -12.28
CA ILE A 176 -17.02 -1.77 -13.15
C ILE A 176 -16.60 -1.05 -14.43
N VAL A 177 -15.29 -0.83 -14.59
CA VAL A 177 -14.70 -0.36 -15.83
C VAL A 177 -14.40 -1.57 -16.71
N THR A 178 -15.06 -1.65 -17.86
CA THR A 178 -14.87 -2.72 -18.84
C THR A 178 -13.86 -2.29 -19.90
N VAL A 179 -12.77 -3.03 -20.04
CA VAL A 179 -11.68 -2.74 -20.98
C VAL A 179 -11.47 -3.92 -21.92
N LYS A 180 -11.44 -3.66 -23.22
CA LYS A 180 -11.06 -4.64 -24.23
C LYS A 180 -9.59 -4.44 -24.60
N VAL A 181 -8.79 -5.49 -24.50
CA VAL A 181 -7.36 -5.50 -24.81
C VAL A 181 -7.11 -6.44 -25.98
N ARG A 182 -6.40 -5.97 -27.00
CA ARG A 182 -5.98 -6.76 -28.17
C ARG A 182 -4.48 -6.83 -28.27
N ASN A 183 -3.92 -8.01 -28.49
CA ASN A 183 -2.53 -8.14 -28.92
C ASN A 183 -2.44 -7.79 -30.40
N THR A 184 -1.80 -6.66 -30.71
CA THR A 184 -1.63 -6.15 -32.08
C THR A 184 -0.31 -6.56 -32.71
N SER A 185 0.53 -7.31 -32.00
CA SER A 185 1.78 -7.84 -32.56
C SER A 185 1.52 -8.96 -33.56
N GLU A 186 2.47 -9.20 -34.45
CA GLU A 186 2.36 -10.25 -35.47
C GLU A 186 2.79 -11.64 -34.98
N LYS A 187 3.66 -11.72 -33.97
CA LYS A 187 4.41 -12.96 -33.66
C LYS A 187 4.50 -13.32 -32.19
N VAL A 188 4.32 -12.37 -31.28
CA VAL A 188 4.66 -12.56 -29.87
C VAL A 188 3.38 -12.72 -29.06
N SER A 189 3.26 -13.85 -28.36
CA SER A 189 2.22 -14.00 -27.36
C SER A 189 2.69 -13.44 -26.02
N ALA A 190 1.93 -12.51 -25.43
CA ALA A 190 2.33 -11.81 -24.21
C ALA A 190 1.11 -11.43 -23.36
N LYS A 191 1.37 -10.96 -22.14
CA LYS A 191 0.37 -10.37 -21.25
C LYS A 191 0.52 -8.84 -21.24
N GLU A 192 -0.53 -8.15 -20.87
CA GLU A 192 -0.57 -6.69 -20.77
C GLU A 192 -1.25 -6.27 -19.47
N PRO A 193 -0.62 -5.40 -18.65
CA PRO A 193 -1.30 -4.74 -17.54
C PRO A 193 -2.24 -3.65 -18.06
N VAL A 194 -3.42 -3.55 -17.45
CA VAL A 194 -4.37 -2.45 -17.66
C VAL A 194 -4.52 -1.71 -16.34
N GLN A 195 -4.36 -0.39 -16.37
CA GLN A 195 -4.45 0.47 -15.20
C GLN A 195 -5.60 1.47 -15.39
N VAL A 196 -6.33 1.73 -14.30
CA VAL A 196 -7.45 2.67 -14.25
C VAL A 196 -7.10 3.76 -13.24
N TYR A 197 -7.08 5.00 -13.70
CA TYR A 197 -6.77 6.17 -12.90
C TYR A 197 -8.00 7.05 -12.71
N LEU A 198 -8.10 7.68 -11.55
CA LEU A 198 -9.13 8.65 -11.20
C LEU A 198 -8.53 10.05 -11.12
N GLN A 199 -9.22 11.02 -11.71
CA GLN A 199 -9.05 12.43 -11.41
C GLN A 199 -10.31 12.94 -10.69
N LYS A 200 -10.11 13.56 -9.53
CA LYS A 200 -11.17 14.20 -8.74
C LYS A 200 -11.28 15.69 -9.10
N PRO A 201 -12.45 16.33 -8.97
CA PRO A 201 -12.54 17.77 -9.07
C PRO A 201 -11.74 18.46 -7.95
N TYR A 202 -11.08 19.57 -8.27
CA TYR A 202 -10.39 20.42 -7.31
C TYR A 202 -11.14 21.76 -7.17
N THR A 203 -12.08 21.78 -6.24
CA THR A 203 -13.09 22.84 -6.10
C THR A 203 -12.54 24.08 -5.38
N ALA A 204 -13.31 25.17 -5.40
CA ALA A 204 -13.01 26.36 -4.60
C ALA A 204 -12.99 26.06 -3.09
N THR A 205 -13.88 25.19 -2.61
CA THR A 205 -13.90 24.74 -1.21
C THR A 205 -12.66 23.94 -0.87
N ASN A 206 -12.23 23.01 -1.73
CA ASN A 206 -10.99 22.26 -1.50
C ASN A 206 -9.79 23.20 -1.37
N LYS A 207 -9.72 24.21 -2.25
CA LYS A 207 -8.74 25.27 -2.13
C LYS A 207 -8.88 25.94 -0.77
N GLU A 208 -10.02 26.53 -0.42
CA GLU A 208 -10.22 27.21 0.86
C GLU A 208 -9.81 26.37 2.08
N HIS A 209 -10.24 25.12 2.15
CA HIS A 209 -10.00 24.19 3.26
C HIS A 209 -8.60 23.55 3.25
N GLY A 210 -7.78 23.78 2.22
CA GLY A 210 -6.46 23.16 2.09
C GLY A 210 -6.50 21.65 1.81
N VAL A 211 -7.57 21.17 1.19
CA VAL A 211 -7.73 19.77 0.78
C VAL A 211 -7.10 19.58 -0.59
N GLU A 212 -6.01 18.84 -0.65
CA GLU A 212 -5.22 18.67 -1.87
C GLU A 212 -5.69 17.47 -2.70
N LYS A 213 -5.52 17.53 -4.03
CA LYS A 213 -6.08 16.55 -4.99
C LYS A 213 -5.08 16.28 -6.12
N PRO A 214 -4.52 15.07 -6.22
CA PRO A 214 -3.70 14.69 -7.37
C PRO A 214 -4.48 14.76 -8.70
N SER A 215 -3.77 15.02 -9.79
CA SER A 215 -4.32 15.04 -11.15
C SER A 215 -4.73 13.66 -11.65
N VAL A 216 -4.07 12.60 -11.19
CA VAL A 216 -4.40 11.19 -11.45
C VAL A 216 -4.01 10.36 -10.23
N GLU A 217 -4.83 9.36 -9.90
CA GLU A 217 -4.57 8.37 -8.86
C GLU A 217 -4.97 6.97 -9.33
N LEU A 218 -4.12 5.95 -9.17
CA LEU A 218 -4.46 4.58 -9.51
C LEU A 218 -5.58 4.09 -8.57
N VAL A 219 -6.70 3.63 -9.14
CA VAL A 219 -7.88 3.15 -8.40
C VAL A 219 -8.31 1.75 -8.80
N GLY A 220 -7.67 1.19 -9.83
CA GLY A 220 -7.93 -0.17 -10.31
C GLY A 220 -6.87 -0.65 -11.29
N PHE A 221 -6.64 -1.96 -11.32
CA PHE A 221 -5.83 -2.58 -12.35
C PHE A 221 -6.27 -4.03 -12.63
N GLY A 222 -5.82 -4.55 -13.76
CA GLY A 222 -5.96 -5.94 -14.14
C GLY A 222 -4.83 -6.41 -15.03
N LYS A 223 -4.73 -7.73 -15.22
CA LYS A 223 -3.77 -8.35 -16.12
C LYS A 223 -4.48 -9.24 -17.12
N THR A 224 -4.12 -9.14 -18.40
CA THR A 224 -4.59 -10.11 -19.37
C THR A 224 -4.00 -11.50 -19.10
N LYS A 225 -4.70 -12.53 -19.56
CA LYS A 225 -4.09 -13.83 -19.84
C LYS A 225 -3.03 -13.65 -20.94
N LYS A 226 -2.22 -14.68 -21.20
CA LYS A 226 -1.28 -14.64 -22.34
C LYS A 226 -2.10 -14.63 -23.63
N LEU A 227 -2.07 -13.53 -24.38
CA LEU A 227 -2.81 -13.34 -25.63
C LEU A 227 -1.90 -13.68 -26.82
N ALA A 228 -2.37 -14.54 -27.73
CA ALA A 228 -1.73 -14.76 -29.02
C ALA A 228 -1.84 -13.53 -29.94
N PRO A 229 -0.99 -13.39 -30.98
CA PRO A 229 -1.17 -12.39 -32.03
C PRO A 229 -2.61 -12.29 -32.53
N GLY A 230 -3.19 -11.10 -32.48
CA GLY A 230 -4.58 -10.82 -32.89
C GLY A 230 -5.66 -11.20 -31.88
N GLU A 231 -5.34 -11.96 -30.82
CA GLU A 231 -6.28 -12.35 -29.77
C GLU A 231 -6.68 -11.16 -28.90
N GLU A 232 -7.92 -11.20 -28.39
CA GLU A 232 -8.49 -10.19 -27.52
C GLU A 232 -8.97 -10.80 -26.20
N GLN A 233 -8.95 -9.99 -25.14
CA GLN A 233 -9.62 -10.27 -23.88
C GLN A 233 -10.35 -9.03 -23.39
N THR A 234 -11.53 -9.24 -22.82
CA THR A 234 -12.23 -8.22 -22.03
C THR A 234 -11.92 -8.42 -20.55
N LEU A 235 -11.52 -7.34 -19.88
CA LEU A 235 -11.29 -7.25 -18.46
C LEU A 235 -12.39 -6.39 -17.82
N GLU A 236 -12.84 -6.79 -16.64
CA GLU A 236 -13.73 -6.02 -15.77
C GLU A 236 -12.93 -5.62 -14.53
N ILE A 237 -12.73 -4.32 -14.34
CA ILE A 237 -11.93 -3.75 -13.25
C ILE A 237 -12.89 -3.03 -12.31
N ALA A 238 -13.02 -3.57 -11.10
CA ALA A 238 -13.86 -2.99 -10.05
C ALA A 238 -13.13 -1.85 -9.33
N ILE A 239 -13.84 -0.75 -9.15
CA ILE A 239 -13.39 0.48 -8.51
C ILE A 239 -14.32 0.78 -7.33
N ASP A 240 -13.79 0.85 -6.12
CA ASP A 240 -14.55 1.30 -4.95
C ASP A 240 -14.74 2.81 -5.00
N ALA A 241 -15.82 3.25 -5.63
CA ALA A 241 -16.09 4.67 -5.80
C ALA A 241 -16.42 5.35 -4.47
N ASN A 242 -17.00 4.62 -3.50
CA ASN A 242 -17.28 5.15 -2.17
C ASN A 242 -16.01 5.60 -1.44
N LYS A 243 -14.94 4.83 -1.62
CA LYS A 243 -13.64 5.09 -1.03
C LYS A 243 -12.83 6.10 -1.82
N TYR A 244 -12.69 5.87 -3.12
CA TYR A 244 -11.71 6.61 -3.93
C TYR A 244 -12.22 7.95 -4.44
N PHE A 245 -13.52 8.19 -4.55
CA PHE A 245 -14.04 9.49 -5.02
C PHE A 245 -14.01 10.55 -3.91
N ALA A 246 -13.91 10.11 -2.65
CA ALA A 246 -13.83 10.99 -1.51
C ALA A 246 -12.38 11.48 -1.26
N SER A 247 -12.26 12.63 -0.60
CA SER A 247 -11.05 13.04 0.12
C SER A 247 -11.40 13.45 1.54
N PHE A 248 -10.42 13.33 2.43
CA PHE A 248 -10.57 13.74 3.81
C PHE A 248 -10.40 15.26 3.93
N ASP A 249 -11.49 15.92 4.30
CA ASP A 249 -11.50 17.35 4.60
C ASP A 249 -10.93 17.59 6.00
N ILE A 250 -9.74 18.17 6.07
CA ILE A 250 -9.02 18.47 7.31
C ILE A 250 -9.61 19.62 8.13
N THR A 251 -10.50 20.41 7.51
CA THR A 251 -11.20 21.52 8.16
C THR A 251 -12.49 21.01 8.79
N ASP A 252 -13.24 20.18 8.06
CA ASP A 252 -14.52 19.61 8.53
C ASP A 252 -14.39 18.25 9.23
N ASN A 253 -13.18 17.65 9.25
CA ASN A 253 -12.86 16.36 9.86
C ASN A 253 -13.73 15.19 9.37
N LYS A 254 -13.93 15.10 8.06
CA LYS A 254 -14.77 14.08 7.42
C LYS A 254 -14.35 13.82 5.98
N TYR A 255 -14.70 12.66 5.44
CA TYR A 255 -14.59 12.41 4.01
C TYR A 255 -15.71 13.10 3.25
N VAL A 256 -15.36 13.74 2.12
CA VAL A 256 -16.26 14.47 1.24
C VAL A 256 -16.06 13.98 -0.18
N VAL A 257 -17.16 13.64 -0.85
CA VAL A 257 -17.23 13.57 -2.32
C VAL A 257 -17.65 14.97 -2.77
N ASP A 258 -16.78 15.62 -3.54
CA ASP A 258 -16.98 16.97 -4.03
C ASP A 258 -17.90 16.96 -5.25
N ASN A 259 -18.70 18.01 -5.44
CA ASN A 259 -19.39 18.21 -6.71
C ASN A 259 -18.41 18.53 -7.84
N GLY A 260 -18.78 18.16 -9.06
CA GLY A 260 -17.98 18.39 -10.27
C GLY A 260 -17.66 17.10 -11.03
N ASP A 261 -16.79 17.23 -12.02
CA ASP A 261 -16.44 16.15 -12.92
C ASP A 261 -15.31 15.29 -12.37
N TYR A 262 -15.59 14.00 -12.28
CA TYR A 262 -14.62 12.94 -12.04
C TYR A 262 -14.28 12.27 -13.36
N TYR A 263 -13.00 12.03 -13.61
CA TYR A 263 -12.54 11.36 -14.83
C TYR A 263 -11.88 10.02 -14.48
N LEU A 264 -12.40 8.93 -15.04
CA LEU A 264 -11.74 7.62 -15.05
C LEU A 264 -10.99 7.46 -16.36
N SER A 265 -9.71 7.14 -16.31
CA SER A 265 -8.82 6.99 -17.46
C SER A 265 -8.21 5.59 -17.49
N VAL A 266 -8.37 4.89 -18.61
CA VAL A 266 -7.69 3.61 -18.87
C VAL A 266 -6.38 3.88 -19.59
N ALA A 267 -5.27 3.47 -19.00
CA ALA A 267 -3.94 3.73 -19.51
C ALA A 267 -2.94 2.62 -19.13
N ARG A 268 -1.74 2.70 -19.70
CA ARG A 268 -0.62 1.81 -19.43
C ARG A 268 0.33 2.37 -18.37
N ASN A 269 0.27 3.67 -18.10
CA ASN A 269 1.07 4.36 -17.07
C ASN A 269 0.39 5.68 -16.68
N SER A 270 0.91 6.32 -15.63
CA SER A 270 0.34 7.56 -15.07
C SER A 270 0.32 8.72 -16.06
N HIS A 271 1.36 8.82 -16.89
CA HIS A 271 1.53 9.93 -17.80
C HIS A 271 0.58 9.83 -19.01
N GLU A 272 0.43 8.63 -19.58
CA GLU A 272 -0.62 8.37 -20.57
C GLU A 272 -2.02 8.65 -19.98
N ALA A 273 -2.25 8.30 -18.70
CA ALA A 273 -3.53 8.52 -18.06
C ALA A 273 -3.91 10.00 -17.99
N ILE A 274 -2.98 10.88 -17.60
CA ILE A 274 -3.23 12.33 -17.57
C ILE A 274 -3.33 12.90 -18.99
N ASN A 275 -2.56 12.40 -19.95
CA ASN A 275 -2.66 12.82 -21.36
C ASN A 275 -4.03 12.51 -21.97
N ASN A 276 -4.62 11.35 -21.63
CA ASN A 276 -5.99 11.00 -22.02
C ASN A 276 -7.01 12.02 -21.48
N ILE A 277 -6.90 12.38 -20.20
CA ILE A 277 -7.82 13.31 -19.51
C ILE A 277 -7.66 14.73 -20.07
N LEU A 278 -6.43 15.21 -20.23
CA LEU A 278 -6.14 16.52 -20.81
C LEU A 278 -6.70 16.63 -22.24
N LYS A 279 -6.54 15.58 -23.05
CA LYS A 279 -7.13 15.53 -24.41
C LYS A 279 -8.65 15.57 -24.35
N LYS A 280 -9.28 14.84 -23.42
CA LYS A 280 -10.73 14.89 -23.17
C LYS A 280 -11.21 16.29 -22.78
N LYS A 281 -10.38 17.06 -22.07
CA LYS A 281 -10.60 18.47 -21.72
C LYS A 281 -10.28 19.45 -22.87
N GLY A 282 -9.86 18.97 -24.04
CA GLY A 282 -9.53 19.79 -25.21
C GLY A 282 -8.14 20.42 -25.18
N VAL A 283 -7.24 19.97 -24.31
CA VAL A 283 -5.84 20.43 -24.26
C VAL A 283 -5.03 19.74 -25.36
N SER A 284 -4.26 20.53 -26.11
CA SER A 284 -3.39 20.05 -27.20
C SER A 284 -1.94 19.83 -26.73
N GLY A 285 -1.15 19.13 -27.53
CA GLY A 285 0.28 18.90 -27.23
C GLY A 285 0.55 17.90 -26.10
N THR A 286 -0.41 16.99 -25.85
CA THR A 286 -0.32 15.99 -24.78
C THR A 286 0.31 14.67 -25.23
N ASP A 287 0.68 14.52 -26.50
CA ASP A 287 1.27 13.26 -26.98
C ASP A 287 2.77 13.24 -26.64
N THR A 288 3.20 12.26 -25.84
CA THR A 288 4.60 12.08 -25.42
C THR A 288 5.09 10.65 -25.67
N GLU A 289 6.38 10.38 -25.43
CA GLU A 289 6.96 9.04 -25.62
C GLU A 289 6.41 7.99 -24.64
N TYR A 290 5.86 8.44 -23.51
CA TYR A 290 5.22 7.58 -22.52
C TYR A 290 3.75 7.27 -22.85
N GLY A 291 3.18 7.90 -23.89
CA GLY A 291 1.86 7.57 -24.41
C GLY A 291 1.19 8.78 -25.08
N ALA A 292 0.52 8.52 -26.20
CA ALA A 292 -0.34 9.50 -26.85
C ALA A 292 -1.70 9.55 -26.14
N GLY A 293 -2.25 10.75 -25.94
CA GLY A 293 -3.55 10.90 -25.32
C GLY A 293 -4.67 10.31 -26.18
N ASN A 294 -5.63 9.64 -25.55
CA ASN A 294 -6.82 9.06 -26.16
C ASN A 294 -8.07 9.35 -25.31
N GLU A 295 -8.85 10.33 -25.75
CA GLU A 295 -10.10 10.74 -25.07
C GLU A 295 -11.16 9.63 -25.02
N ASN A 296 -11.08 8.61 -25.90
CA ASN A 296 -12.01 7.48 -25.88
C ASN A 296 -11.73 6.50 -24.74
N ASN A 297 -10.56 6.61 -24.11
CA ASN A 297 -10.21 5.86 -22.90
C ASN A 297 -10.54 6.65 -21.62
N VAL A 298 -11.36 7.70 -21.72
CA VAL A 298 -11.81 8.50 -20.58
C VAL A 298 -13.33 8.44 -20.43
N TYR A 299 -13.78 8.09 -19.23
CA TYR A 299 -15.16 8.23 -18.80
C TYR A 299 -15.28 9.39 -17.82
N ALA A 300 -16.17 10.34 -18.11
CA ALA A 300 -16.48 11.45 -17.22
C ALA A 300 -17.78 11.16 -16.47
N TYR A 301 -17.75 11.36 -15.15
CA TYR A 301 -18.88 11.23 -14.26
C TYR A 301 -19.05 12.52 -13.46
N THR A 302 -20.21 13.18 -13.57
CA THR A 302 -20.46 14.44 -12.88
C THR A 302 -21.28 14.21 -11.61
N VAL A 303 -20.71 14.58 -10.46
CA VAL A 303 -21.43 14.65 -9.19
C VAL A 303 -22.09 16.02 -9.09
N SER A 304 -23.42 16.06 -8.92
CA SER A 304 -24.18 17.32 -8.92
C SER A 304 -23.99 18.12 -7.63
N ASP A 305 -24.05 17.45 -6.47
CA ASP A 305 -23.96 18.05 -5.14
C ASP A 305 -22.94 17.31 -4.28
N SER A 306 -22.16 18.06 -3.48
CA SER A 306 -21.19 17.46 -2.55
C SER A 306 -21.89 16.71 -1.41
N TYR A 307 -21.32 15.59 -0.96
CA TYR A 307 -21.89 14.81 0.14
C TYR A 307 -20.81 14.03 0.93
N THR A 308 -21.16 13.59 2.14
CA THR A 308 -20.21 12.98 3.11
C THR A 308 -20.55 11.55 3.52
N GLN A 309 -21.63 10.99 2.98
CA GLN A 309 -22.20 9.74 3.48
C GLN A 309 -21.36 8.50 3.13
N ASN A 310 -20.55 8.55 2.07
CA ASN A 310 -19.87 7.37 1.53
C ASN A 310 -18.91 6.68 2.51
N TYR A 311 -18.25 7.41 3.41
CA TYR A 311 -17.23 6.81 4.26
C TYR A 311 -17.77 6.26 5.60
N ASN A 312 -18.95 6.68 6.04
CA ASN A 312 -19.59 6.12 7.24
C ASN A 312 -20.00 4.65 7.07
N TYR A 313 -20.08 4.15 5.83
CA TYR A 313 -20.47 2.77 5.53
C TYR A 313 -19.36 1.73 5.77
N TRP A 314 -18.11 2.16 5.97
CA TRP A 314 -16.94 1.27 5.97
C TRP A 314 -16.44 0.86 7.36
N THR A 315 -16.95 1.47 8.44
CA THR A 315 -16.60 1.00 9.79
C THR A 315 -17.44 -0.25 10.11
N ARG A 316 -16.83 -1.44 10.05
CA ARG A 316 -17.49 -2.72 10.41
C ARG A 316 -18.16 -2.68 11.80
N GLY A 317 -17.70 -1.81 12.69
CA GLY A 317 -18.26 -1.57 14.03
C GLY A 317 -19.17 -0.34 14.17
N GLY A 318 -19.53 0.36 13.08
CA GLY A 318 -20.36 1.56 13.13
C GLY A 318 -19.70 2.78 13.81
N ALA A 319 -18.40 2.71 14.06
CA ALA A 319 -17.63 3.81 14.63
C ALA A 319 -17.69 5.03 13.69
N LYS A 320 -17.94 6.21 14.25
CA LYS A 320 -17.86 7.45 13.48
C LYS A 320 -16.40 7.73 13.15
N VAL A 321 -16.12 8.06 11.89
CA VAL A 321 -14.79 8.57 11.53
C VAL A 321 -14.63 9.96 12.12
N THR A 322 -13.69 10.09 13.06
CA THR A 322 -13.32 11.35 13.71
C THR A 322 -11.85 11.64 13.49
N ASN A 323 -11.46 12.89 13.64
CA ASN A 323 -10.07 13.30 13.65
C ASN A 323 -9.30 12.58 14.76
N LEU A 324 -8.13 12.04 14.43
CA LEU A 324 -7.22 11.40 15.39
C LEU A 324 -5.77 11.90 15.30
N PHE A 325 -5.48 12.80 14.36
CA PHE A 325 -4.10 13.09 13.95
C PHE A 325 -3.75 14.58 13.94
N ASP A 326 -4.56 15.45 14.54
CA ASP A 326 -4.25 16.89 14.65
C ASP A 326 -2.89 17.16 15.31
N HIS A 327 -2.48 16.34 16.26
CA HIS A 327 -1.19 16.48 16.93
C HIS A 327 0.02 16.15 16.03
N ALA A 328 -0.19 15.44 14.92
CA ALA A 328 0.85 15.14 13.94
C ALA A 328 1.00 16.25 12.88
N ASP A 329 0.04 17.19 12.81
CA ASP A 329 0.12 18.36 11.95
C ASP A 329 0.84 19.49 12.69
N PRO A 330 2.06 19.89 12.28
CA PRO A 330 2.85 20.90 12.98
C PRO A 330 2.21 22.29 13.01
N ASN A 331 1.30 22.61 12.08
CA ASN A 331 0.56 23.89 12.08
C ASN A 331 -0.55 23.90 13.13
N LYS A 332 -1.20 22.76 13.34
CA LYS A 332 -2.22 22.59 14.39
C LYS A 332 -1.57 22.41 15.76
N ALA A 333 -0.58 21.53 15.84
CA ALA A 333 0.10 21.14 17.06
C ALA A 333 0.83 22.33 17.73
N SER A 334 1.45 23.22 16.94
CA SER A 334 2.15 24.40 17.49
C SER A 334 1.22 25.57 17.86
N GLY A 335 -0.05 25.54 17.42
CA GLY A 335 -0.95 26.70 17.44
C GLY A 335 -0.55 27.82 16.47
N ASP A 336 0.48 27.60 15.65
CA ASP A 336 1.00 28.53 14.65
C ASP A 336 0.66 27.99 13.25
N LYS A 337 -0.41 28.53 12.67
CA LYS A 337 -0.94 28.09 11.37
C LYS A 337 0.07 28.20 10.22
N ASP A 338 1.15 28.97 10.42
CA ASP A 338 2.19 29.26 9.43
C ASP A 338 3.54 28.61 9.82
N ASN A 339 3.55 27.63 10.75
CA ASN A 339 4.76 26.94 11.21
C ASN A 339 5.52 26.27 10.05
N VAL A 340 4.81 25.52 9.21
CA VAL A 340 5.33 24.94 7.96
C VAL A 340 4.35 25.12 6.82
N THR A 341 4.89 25.14 5.61
CA THR A 341 4.13 25.18 4.35
C THR A 341 4.13 23.79 3.71
N PHE A 342 2.97 23.14 3.66
CA PHE A 342 2.75 21.93 2.86
C PHE A 342 2.63 22.25 1.37
N MET A 343 2.97 21.31 0.50
CA MET A 343 2.80 21.45 -0.95
C MET A 343 1.31 21.66 -1.30
N SER A 344 1.03 22.63 -2.17
CA SER A 344 -0.33 22.94 -2.60
C SER A 344 -0.39 23.37 -4.06
N ARG A 345 -1.39 22.82 -4.78
CA ARG A 345 -1.69 23.18 -6.17
C ARG A 345 -2.04 24.65 -6.37
N LYS A 346 -2.42 25.37 -5.30
CA LYS A 346 -2.70 26.81 -5.36
C LYS A 346 -1.49 27.60 -5.83
N ASN A 347 -0.29 27.21 -5.39
CA ASN A 347 0.96 27.91 -5.70
C ASN A 347 2.14 26.96 -5.50
N TRP A 348 2.52 26.26 -6.55
CA TRP A 348 3.66 25.33 -6.56
C TRP A 348 5.00 26.04 -6.38
N LYS A 349 5.15 27.24 -6.95
CA LYS A 349 6.36 28.04 -6.78
C LYS A 349 6.63 28.29 -5.29
N LYS A 350 5.64 28.81 -4.57
CA LYS A 350 5.75 29.06 -3.13
C LYS A 350 5.90 27.78 -2.33
N THR A 351 5.11 26.74 -2.65
CA THR A 351 4.92 25.60 -1.73
C THR A 351 5.84 24.41 -2.01
N ALA A 352 6.37 24.27 -3.22
CA ALA A 352 7.31 23.20 -3.59
C ALA A 352 8.70 23.74 -3.97
N ASP A 353 8.77 24.82 -4.75
CA ASP A 353 10.06 25.32 -5.25
C ASP A 353 10.79 26.20 -4.19
N GLU A 354 10.06 27.09 -3.50
CA GLU A 354 10.62 28.03 -2.52
C GLU A 354 10.61 27.47 -1.09
N ALA A 355 9.55 26.76 -0.69
CA ALA A 355 9.40 26.23 0.67
C ALA A 355 10.17 24.92 0.87
N THR A 356 11.50 24.93 0.70
CA THR A 356 12.37 23.76 0.87
C THR A 356 13.12 23.78 2.21
N ASN A 357 13.62 22.63 2.66
CA ASN A 357 14.44 22.46 3.87
C ASN A 357 13.83 23.04 5.17
N GLN A 358 12.49 23.08 5.23
CA GLN A 358 11.77 23.54 6.42
C GLN A 358 12.05 22.63 7.63
N THR A 359 12.15 23.22 8.82
CA THR A 359 12.32 22.49 10.07
C THR A 359 11.03 22.53 10.87
N VAL A 360 10.64 21.38 11.43
CA VAL A 360 9.52 21.34 12.38
C VAL A 360 10.04 21.77 13.74
N THR A 361 9.61 22.96 14.18
CA THR A 361 9.80 23.39 15.57
C THR A 361 8.50 23.17 16.30
N VAL A 362 8.50 22.22 17.23
CA VAL A 362 7.36 22.05 18.14
C VAL A 362 7.53 23.06 19.29
N LYS A 363 6.45 23.51 19.92
CA LYS A 363 6.48 24.41 21.09
C LYS A 363 5.89 23.69 22.30
N GLY A 364 6.25 24.15 23.51
CA GLY A 364 5.65 23.65 24.75
C GLY A 364 5.98 22.18 25.07
N ASP A 365 5.03 21.49 25.71
CA ASP A 365 5.21 20.15 26.25
C ASP A 365 5.45 19.07 25.19
N MET A 366 5.04 19.27 23.94
CA MET A 366 5.36 18.35 22.86
C MET A 366 6.84 18.34 22.45
N ASN A 367 7.61 19.42 22.72
CA ASN A 367 9.07 19.36 22.59
C ASN A 367 9.68 18.34 23.55
N LYS A 368 9.07 18.14 24.73
CA LYS A 368 9.54 17.16 25.70
C LYS A 368 9.28 15.72 25.24
N LEU A 369 8.28 15.49 24.38
CA LEU A 369 8.10 14.18 23.71
C LEU A 369 9.24 13.90 22.73
N SER A 370 9.67 14.91 21.98
CA SER A 370 10.76 14.76 21.00
C SER A 370 12.16 14.58 21.61
N SER A 371 12.36 14.98 22.87
CA SER A 371 13.65 14.96 23.55
C SER A 371 13.89 13.73 24.43
N VAL A 372 12.96 12.76 24.43
CA VAL A 372 13.14 11.53 25.20
C VAL A 372 14.10 10.58 24.47
N ASN A 373 15.39 10.86 24.59
CA ASN A 373 16.50 10.02 24.14
C ASN A 373 16.46 8.64 24.81
N GLY A 374 15.82 7.66 24.18
CA GLY A 374 15.98 6.23 24.48
C GLY A 374 15.53 5.77 25.88
N LYS A 375 14.86 6.63 26.66
CA LYS A 375 14.11 6.23 27.85
C LYS A 375 12.64 6.19 27.44
N ARG A 376 11.90 5.15 27.85
CA ARG A 376 10.44 5.12 27.65
C ARG A 376 9.88 6.46 28.13
N GLY A 377 9.16 7.17 27.24
CA GLY A 377 8.58 8.49 27.51
C GLY A 377 7.91 8.55 28.87
N ASP A 378 7.94 9.72 29.51
CA ASP A 378 7.10 9.98 30.66
C ASP A 378 5.64 9.80 30.21
N LEU A 379 5.07 8.62 30.49
CA LEU A 379 3.71 8.28 30.13
C LEU A 379 2.73 9.29 30.72
N SER A 380 3.06 9.99 31.82
CA SER A 380 2.22 11.03 32.37
C SER A 380 2.12 12.26 31.46
N LEU A 381 3.19 12.57 30.71
CA LEU A 381 3.20 13.65 29.72
C LEU A 381 2.36 13.27 28.50
N VAL A 382 2.51 12.03 28.01
CA VAL A 382 1.66 11.48 26.93
C VAL A 382 0.19 11.50 27.38
N ASP A 383 -0.10 10.97 28.56
CA ASP A 383 -1.44 10.95 29.15
C ASP A 383 -2.04 12.36 29.30
N SER A 384 -1.22 13.35 29.67
CA SER A 384 -1.67 14.74 29.81
C SER A 384 -1.93 15.40 28.45
N LEU A 385 -1.10 15.11 27.44
CA LEU A 385 -1.23 15.69 26.10
C LEU A 385 -2.36 15.06 25.29
N TYR A 386 -2.68 13.80 25.57
CA TYR A 386 -3.70 13.00 24.88
C TYR A 386 -4.80 12.54 25.83
N ALA A 387 -5.23 13.37 26.78
CA ALA A 387 -6.22 13.01 27.80
C ALA A 387 -7.56 12.53 27.21
N ASP A 388 -7.97 13.07 26.06
CA ASP A 388 -9.19 12.65 25.34
C ASP A 388 -9.06 11.22 24.79
N SER A 389 -7.86 10.81 24.37
CA SER A 389 -7.60 9.42 23.99
C SER A 389 -7.83 8.48 25.18
N LYS A 390 -7.38 8.86 26.38
CA LYS A 390 -7.57 8.09 27.61
C LYS A 390 -9.04 7.98 28.02
N ALA A 391 -9.84 9.02 27.78
CA ALA A 391 -11.28 8.99 28.06
C ALA A 391 -12.02 7.93 27.25
N SER A 392 -11.49 7.53 26.08
CA SER A 392 -12.05 6.47 25.23
C SER A 392 -11.67 5.04 25.65
N PHE A 393 -10.69 4.86 26.54
CA PHE A 393 -10.22 3.54 27.03
C PHE A 393 -10.75 3.17 28.42
N LYS A 394 -11.93 3.66 28.83
CA LYS A 394 -12.58 3.25 30.09
C LYS A 394 -13.16 1.82 30.02
N GLN A 395 -12.43 0.86 29.45
CA GLN A 395 -12.81 -0.54 29.53
C GLN A 395 -12.52 -1.05 30.95
N GLU A 396 -13.51 -1.72 31.55
CA GLU A 396 -13.31 -2.47 32.77
C GLU A 396 -12.41 -3.67 32.47
N TYR A 397 -11.49 -3.99 33.38
CA TYR A 397 -10.71 -5.22 33.24
C TYR A 397 -11.65 -6.43 33.43
N PRO A 398 -11.32 -7.58 32.80
CA PRO A 398 -11.99 -8.83 33.12
C PRO A 398 -11.97 -9.11 34.62
N ASN A 399 -13.01 -9.76 35.13
CA ASN A 399 -13.03 -10.30 36.48
C ASN A 399 -12.11 -11.53 36.51
N TYR A 400 -10.80 -11.34 36.57
CA TYR A 400 -9.85 -12.43 36.40
C TYR A 400 -10.08 -13.63 37.34
N GLY A 401 -9.78 -14.83 36.84
CA GLY A 401 -9.77 -16.09 37.58
C GLY A 401 -11.14 -16.72 37.84
N GLN A 402 -12.20 -16.29 37.15
CA GLN A 402 -13.51 -16.96 37.25
C GLN A 402 -13.52 -18.29 36.48
N ASN A 403 -14.54 -19.12 36.71
CA ASN A 403 -14.83 -20.29 35.88
C ASN A 403 -13.69 -21.32 35.72
N LEU A 404 -12.71 -21.31 36.62
CA LEU A 404 -11.67 -22.34 36.72
C LEU A 404 -12.17 -23.54 37.53
N ASP A 405 -11.72 -24.73 37.18
CA ASP A 405 -11.91 -25.93 37.97
C ASP A 405 -10.94 -25.99 39.17
N SER A 406 -11.03 -27.05 39.97
CA SER A 406 -10.16 -27.24 41.15
C SER A 406 -8.68 -27.43 40.81
N ALA A 407 -8.34 -27.70 39.54
CA ALA A 407 -6.98 -27.82 39.04
C ALA A 407 -6.49 -26.52 38.36
N GLY A 408 -7.30 -25.46 38.32
CA GLY A 408 -6.98 -24.20 37.65
C GLY A 408 -7.14 -24.26 36.14
N ILE A 409 -7.87 -25.24 35.61
CA ILE A 409 -8.17 -25.37 34.18
C ILE A 409 -9.50 -24.67 33.90
N ALA A 410 -9.53 -23.87 32.84
CA ALA A 410 -10.67 -23.09 32.48
C ALA A 410 -11.76 -23.93 31.79
N LYS A 411 -13.02 -23.57 32.03
CA LYS A 411 -14.16 -24.29 31.41
C LYS A 411 -14.24 -24.10 29.90
N ILE A 412 -13.85 -22.93 29.39
CA ILE A 412 -13.85 -22.62 27.97
C ILE A 412 -12.40 -22.69 27.48
N GLN A 413 -12.07 -23.65 26.62
CA GLN A 413 -10.74 -23.73 26.03
C GLN A 413 -10.64 -22.78 24.82
N LEU A 414 -9.43 -22.35 24.45
CA LEU A 414 -9.25 -21.49 23.27
C LEU A 414 -9.81 -22.14 21.99
N ALA A 415 -9.73 -23.47 21.89
CA ALA A 415 -10.31 -24.22 20.79
C ALA A 415 -11.84 -24.08 20.70
N ASP A 416 -12.53 -23.84 21.82
CA ASP A 416 -13.99 -23.63 21.86
C ASP A 416 -14.40 -22.26 21.30
N MET A 417 -13.43 -21.36 21.11
CA MET A 417 -13.66 -20.02 20.55
C MET A 417 -13.62 -19.99 19.02
N VAL A 418 -13.26 -21.11 18.37
CA VAL A 418 -13.27 -21.21 16.90
C VAL A 418 -14.70 -21.03 16.37
N GLY A 419 -14.88 -20.03 15.51
CA GLY A 419 -16.18 -19.70 14.91
C GLY A 419 -17.10 -18.85 15.80
N VAL A 420 -16.64 -18.46 17.00
CA VAL A 420 -17.38 -17.50 17.85
C VAL A 420 -17.17 -16.09 17.32
N GLU A 421 -18.26 -15.36 17.10
CA GLU A 421 -18.23 -13.98 16.61
C GLU A 421 -17.55 -13.08 17.65
N TYR A 422 -16.62 -12.21 17.22
CA TYR A 422 -16.03 -11.22 18.11
C TYR A 422 -17.11 -10.30 18.70
N GLN A 423 -17.01 -10.04 20.00
CA GLN A 423 -18.03 -9.32 20.77
C GLN A 423 -18.34 -7.91 20.23
N ASP A 424 -17.34 -7.24 19.65
CA ASP A 424 -17.45 -5.86 19.14
C ASP A 424 -17.91 -5.78 17.67
N LEU A 425 -18.14 -6.91 17.01
CA LEU A 425 -18.65 -6.91 15.64
C LEU A 425 -20.13 -6.50 15.61
N ALA A 426 -20.47 -5.64 14.66
CA ALA A 426 -21.87 -5.30 14.40
C ALA A 426 -22.67 -6.58 14.06
N GLY A 427 -23.71 -6.84 14.85
CA GLY A 427 -24.55 -8.03 14.69
C GLY A 427 -24.05 -9.28 15.42
N ALA A 428 -22.98 -9.21 16.24
CA ALA A 428 -22.59 -10.31 17.10
C ALA A 428 -23.76 -10.74 18.01
N SER A 429 -24.00 -12.06 18.10
CA SER A 429 -25.07 -12.59 18.95
C SER A 429 -24.78 -12.34 20.43
N GLU A 430 -25.82 -12.18 21.27
CA GLU A 430 -25.63 -12.04 22.72
C GLU A 430 -24.94 -13.28 23.34
N GLU A 431 -25.14 -14.46 22.76
CA GLU A 431 -24.42 -15.68 23.14
C GLU A 431 -22.92 -15.57 22.86
N SER A 432 -22.55 -15.09 21.67
CA SER A 432 -21.14 -14.87 21.30
C SER A 432 -20.47 -13.85 22.22
N LYS A 433 -21.15 -12.74 22.50
CA LYS A 433 -20.67 -11.71 23.43
C LYS A 433 -20.45 -12.26 24.83
N GLN A 434 -21.46 -12.94 25.39
CA GLN A 434 -21.34 -13.53 26.72
C GLN A 434 -20.23 -14.57 26.79
N LYS A 435 -20.06 -15.38 25.73
CA LYS A 435 -18.99 -16.38 25.68
C LYS A 435 -17.60 -15.74 25.68
N TRP A 436 -17.42 -14.59 25.02
CA TRP A 436 -16.17 -13.84 25.10
C TRP A 436 -15.94 -13.24 26.49
N GLU A 437 -16.95 -12.64 27.11
CA GLU A 437 -16.84 -12.15 28.50
C GLU A 437 -16.44 -13.28 29.46
N ASP A 438 -17.13 -14.42 29.40
CA ASP A 438 -16.83 -15.60 30.22
C ASP A 438 -15.42 -16.15 29.95
N PHE A 439 -14.97 -16.13 28.68
CA PHE A 439 -13.63 -16.56 28.27
C PHE A 439 -12.53 -15.59 28.74
N MET A 440 -12.80 -14.29 28.79
CA MET A 440 -11.85 -13.30 29.29
C MET A 440 -11.78 -13.31 30.82
N ASP A 441 -12.91 -13.47 31.52
CA ASP A 441 -13.00 -13.53 32.98
C ASP A 441 -12.28 -14.76 33.56
N GLN A 442 -12.15 -15.85 32.82
CA GLN A 442 -11.40 -17.03 33.28
C GLN A 442 -9.88 -16.89 33.20
N LEU A 443 -9.36 -15.92 32.44
CA LEU A 443 -7.91 -15.66 32.43
C LEU A 443 -7.47 -15.19 33.81
N THR A 444 -6.27 -15.57 34.23
CA THR A 444 -5.66 -14.95 35.42
C THR A 444 -4.96 -13.64 35.05
N TRP A 445 -4.67 -12.82 36.05
CA TRP A 445 -3.83 -11.64 35.84
C TRP A 445 -2.44 -12.04 35.31
N GLU A 446 -1.88 -13.13 35.85
CA GLU A 446 -0.62 -13.70 35.44
C GLU A 446 -0.64 -14.16 33.97
N ASP A 447 -1.73 -14.78 33.50
CA ASP A 447 -1.90 -15.16 32.10
C ASP A 447 -1.84 -13.93 31.19
N THR A 448 -2.56 -12.87 31.57
CA THR A 448 -2.58 -11.60 30.82
C THR A 448 -1.19 -10.95 30.79
N VAL A 449 -0.50 -10.87 31.93
CA VAL A 449 0.87 -10.34 32.00
C VAL A 449 1.81 -11.18 31.15
N LYS A 450 1.68 -12.51 31.17
CA LYS A 450 2.51 -13.43 30.38
C LYS A 450 2.34 -13.18 28.88
N LEU A 451 1.11 -13.02 28.40
CA LEU A 451 0.78 -12.73 27.00
C LEU A 451 1.32 -11.37 26.55
N LEU A 452 1.13 -10.32 27.36
CA LEU A 452 1.51 -8.95 26.98
C LEU A 452 3.01 -8.68 27.08
N SER A 453 3.74 -9.43 27.91
CA SER A 453 5.17 -9.18 28.16
C SER A 453 6.12 -9.97 27.26
N ASN A 454 5.62 -10.94 26.47
CA ASN A 454 6.44 -11.90 25.73
C ASN A 454 5.94 -12.10 24.29
N GLY A 455 6.26 -11.16 23.39
CA GLY A 455 5.81 -11.17 21.99
C GLY A 455 6.92 -11.25 20.92
N LEU A 456 8.20 -11.30 21.31
CA LEU A 456 9.29 -11.35 20.32
C LEU A 456 9.41 -12.77 19.74
N ARG A 457 9.02 -12.93 18.46
CA ARG A 457 9.09 -14.16 17.65
C ARG A 457 8.17 -15.30 18.08
N ARG A 458 7.31 -15.07 19.07
CA ARG A 458 6.34 -16.04 19.59
C ARG A 458 5.34 -15.35 20.50
N THR A 459 4.16 -15.95 20.61
CA THR A 459 3.29 -15.83 21.78
C THR A 459 3.48 -17.06 22.67
N LEU A 460 3.46 -16.89 23.99
CA LEU A 460 3.65 -18.02 24.91
C LEU A 460 2.36 -18.86 25.05
N GLU A 461 2.54 -20.11 25.49
CA GLU A 461 1.44 -21.00 25.86
C GLU A 461 0.71 -20.52 27.14
N ILE A 462 -0.61 -20.73 27.18
CA ILE A 462 -1.45 -20.49 28.36
C ILE A 462 -2.19 -21.80 28.65
N ASN A 463 -1.66 -22.56 29.60
CA ASN A 463 -2.13 -23.92 29.88
C ASN A 463 -3.57 -23.96 30.41
N SER A 464 -4.00 -22.94 31.18
CA SER A 464 -5.35 -22.85 31.74
C SER A 464 -6.44 -22.88 30.67
N ILE A 465 -6.17 -22.32 29.49
CA ILE A 465 -7.11 -22.25 28.36
C ILE A 465 -6.69 -23.14 27.17
N GLY A 466 -5.67 -23.99 27.34
CA GLY A 466 -5.19 -24.86 26.27
C GLY A 466 -4.58 -24.13 25.07
N LYS A 467 -4.10 -22.89 25.26
CA LYS A 467 -3.45 -22.12 24.18
C LYS A 467 -2.03 -22.62 23.95
N PRO A 468 -1.65 -23.08 22.74
CA PRO A 468 -0.26 -23.39 22.41
C PRO A 468 0.58 -22.11 22.21
N TYR A 469 1.90 -22.24 22.26
CA TYR A 469 2.79 -21.17 21.80
C TYR A 469 2.71 -21.02 20.27
N THR A 470 3.02 -19.83 19.75
CA THR A 470 3.20 -19.59 18.30
C THR A 470 4.67 -19.45 17.94
N ASN A 471 5.00 -19.63 16.67
CA ASN A 471 6.33 -19.31 16.12
C ASN A 471 6.20 -18.28 15.01
N ASP A 472 6.75 -17.10 15.23
CA ASP A 472 6.59 -15.96 14.34
C ASP A 472 7.94 -15.56 13.74
N VAL A 473 8.01 -15.49 12.41
CA VAL A 473 9.28 -15.42 11.66
C VAL A 473 9.28 -14.27 10.65
N ASN A 474 10.47 -13.86 10.20
CA ASN A 474 10.60 -12.94 9.06
C ASN A 474 10.57 -13.75 7.74
N ALA A 475 10.41 -13.18 6.55
CA ALA A 475 10.23 -11.78 6.15
C ALA A 475 9.16 -11.67 5.03
N SER A 476 8.91 -10.46 4.50
CA SER A 476 7.95 -10.24 3.40
C SER A 476 8.20 -11.18 2.20
N ASN A 477 9.47 -11.37 1.81
CA ASN A 477 9.85 -12.20 0.67
C ASN A 477 10.02 -13.70 0.99
N GLY A 478 9.35 -14.21 2.02
CA GLY A 478 9.35 -15.62 2.42
C GLY A 478 9.95 -15.90 3.79
N ILE A 479 9.76 -17.14 4.24
CA ILE A 479 10.22 -17.61 5.56
C ILE A 479 11.75 -17.62 5.61
N SER A 480 12.33 -16.83 6.51
CA SER A 480 13.79 -16.61 6.60
C SER A 480 14.54 -17.66 7.42
N TRP A 481 13.85 -18.66 7.96
CA TRP A 481 14.40 -19.68 8.86
C TRP A 481 14.42 -21.03 8.19
N MET A 482 15.36 -21.89 8.58
CA MET A 482 15.33 -23.30 8.16
C MET A 482 14.02 -23.98 8.57
N PHE A 483 13.64 -25.01 7.83
CA PHE A 483 12.47 -25.83 8.16
C PHE A 483 12.56 -26.48 9.56
N ASP A 484 13.76 -26.79 10.06
CA ASP A 484 14.04 -27.12 11.45
C ASP A 484 14.41 -25.84 12.22
N MET A 485 13.39 -25.16 12.74
CA MET A 485 13.53 -23.91 13.48
C MET A 485 14.30 -24.06 14.80
N SER A 486 14.54 -25.29 15.30
CA SER A 486 15.39 -25.50 16.48
C SER A 486 16.87 -25.19 16.21
N LYS A 487 17.26 -25.13 14.93
CA LYS A 487 18.62 -24.75 14.51
C LYS A 487 18.81 -23.24 14.40
N GLU A 488 17.72 -22.47 14.46
CA GLU A 488 17.74 -21.01 14.39
C GLU A 488 17.76 -20.39 15.79
N GLY A 489 18.97 -20.14 16.30
CA GLY A 489 19.35 -19.03 17.19
C GLY A 489 18.57 -18.69 18.47
N GLY A 490 17.57 -19.45 18.90
CA GLY A 490 16.87 -19.19 20.17
C GLY A 490 15.41 -19.62 20.30
N SER A 491 14.78 -20.21 19.28
CA SER A 491 13.46 -20.82 19.44
C SER A 491 13.64 -22.25 19.95
N GLY A 492 13.19 -22.55 21.18
CA GLY A 492 13.26 -23.91 21.76
C GLY A 492 12.29 -24.91 21.10
N THR A 493 11.99 -24.75 19.80
CA THR A 493 10.90 -25.45 19.12
C THR A 493 11.45 -26.52 18.19
N SER A 494 11.84 -27.65 18.76
CA SER A 494 12.18 -28.84 17.97
C SER A 494 10.91 -29.54 17.49
N ASN A 495 10.81 -29.79 16.17
CA ASN A 495 9.83 -30.68 15.53
C ASN A 495 8.36 -30.25 15.57
N VAL A 496 8.01 -29.06 15.06
CA VAL A 496 6.59 -28.68 14.86
C VAL A 496 6.16 -28.57 13.39
N GLY A 497 7.09 -28.31 12.47
CA GLY A 497 6.81 -28.23 11.04
C GLY A 497 6.74 -29.58 10.34
N PHE A 498 5.98 -29.66 9.23
CA PHE A 498 5.86 -30.89 8.44
C PHE A 498 7.20 -31.43 7.95
N ALA A 499 8.19 -30.59 7.66
CA ALA A 499 9.52 -31.06 7.27
C ALA A 499 10.16 -31.90 8.38
N SER A 500 10.06 -31.47 9.63
CA SER A 500 10.64 -32.19 10.76
C SER A 500 9.91 -33.51 11.06
N HIS A 501 8.63 -33.61 10.69
CA HIS A 501 7.82 -34.82 10.89
C HIS A 501 7.90 -35.82 9.74
N PHE A 502 8.00 -35.33 8.49
CA PHE A 502 7.77 -36.14 7.30
C PHE A 502 8.93 -36.10 6.29
N ASP A 503 9.87 -35.15 6.41
CA ASP A 503 10.98 -34.98 5.46
C ASP A 503 12.32 -34.79 6.17
N THR A 504 12.93 -35.93 6.51
CA THR A 504 14.21 -35.96 7.21
C THR A 504 15.39 -35.41 6.39
N LEU A 505 15.24 -35.25 5.07
CA LEU A 505 16.29 -34.78 4.17
C LEU A 505 16.25 -33.26 4.05
N ASN A 506 15.06 -32.68 3.89
CA ASN A 506 14.91 -31.24 3.64
C ASN A 506 14.77 -30.41 4.91
N ARG A 507 14.59 -31.01 6.10
CA ARG A 507 14.44 -30.24 7.35
C ARG A 507 15.58 -29.27 7.68
N LEU A 508 16.79 -29.45 7.12
CA LEU A 508 17.93 -28.52 7.30
C LEU A 508 18.08 -27.48 6.17
N GLN A 509 17.12 -27.42 5.24
CA GLN A 509 17.12 -26.45 4.16
C GLN A 509 16.32 -25.20 4.55
N ASN A 510 16.60 -24.09 3.85
CA ASN A 510 15.78 -22.90 3.92
C ASN A 510 14.60 -23.02 2.94
N PRO A 511 13.43 -22.47 3.30
CA PRO A 511 12.31 -22.26 2.38
C PRO A 511 12.68 -21.36 1.20
N THR A 512 11.77 -21.27 0.24
CA THR A 512 11.97 -20.46 -0.96
C THR A 512 12.06 -18.97 -0.62
N GLY A 513 13.07 -18.30 -1.18
CA GLY A 513 13.16 -16.84 -1.20
C GLY A 513 12.43 -16.31 -2.44
N TYR A 514 11.39 -15.52 -2.23
CA TYR A 514 10.56 -14.96 -3.30
C TYR A 514 11.15 -13.64 -3.82
N PRO A 515 10.71 -13.15 -5.01
CA PRO A 515 11.12 -11.85 -5.52
C PRO A 515 10.83 -10.73 -4.52
N CYS A 516 11.59 -9.63 -4.59
CA CYS A 516 11.29 -8.43 -3.80
C CYS A 516 9.90 -7.88 -4.15
N GLU A 517 9.24 -7.23 -3.19
CA GLU A 517 7.84 -6.80 -3.33
C GLU A 517 7.60 -5.81 -4.47
N GLY A 518 8.59 -4.97 -4.79
CA GLY A 518 8.54 -4.12 -5.98
C GLY A 518 8.33 -4.90 -7.29
N ILE A 519 8.89 -6.11 -7.41
CA ILE A 519 8.68 -6.98 -8.58
C ILE A 519 7.29 -7.61 -8.56
N ILE A 520 6.81 -8.00 -7.38
CA ILE A 520 5.45 -8.50 -7.21
C ILE A 520 4.46 -7.42 -7.62
N ALA A 521 4.60 -6.19 -7.10
CA ALA A 521 3.80 -5.02 -7.47
C ALA A 521 3.85 -4.72 -8.97
N SER A 522 5.05 -4.74 -9.56
CA SER A 522 5.26 -4.49 -10.99
C SER A 522 4.62 -5.52 -11.92
N SER A 523 4.16 -6.65 -11.40
CA SER A 523 3.35 -7.58 -12.18
C SER A 523 1.96 -7.04 -12.51
N PHE A 524 1.41 -6.12 -11.69
CA PHE A 524 0.01 -5.67 -11.71
C PHE A 524 -0.96 -6.86 -11.79
N ASN A 525 -0.70 -7.90 -11.00
CA ASN A 525 -1.43 -9.16 -11.04
C ASN A 525 -1.72 -9.67 -9.62
N LYS A 526 -2.90 -9.31 -9.10
CA LYS A 526 -3.37 -9.72 -7.78
C LYS A 526 -3.50 -11.24 -7.61
N ASP A 527 -3.78 -11.97 -8.69
CA ASP A 527 -3.87 -13.44 -8.63
C ASP A 527 -2.47 -14.06 -8.45
N LEU A 528 -1.44 -13.43 -9.02
CA LEU A 528 -0.04 -13.84 -8.81
C LEU A 528 0.41 -13.51 -7.38
N ALA A 529 0.06 -12.34 -6.86
CA ALA A 529 0.31 -11.98 -5.46
C ALA A 529 -0.33 -13.01 -4.52
N TYR A 530 -1.62 -13.34 -4.74
CA TYR A 530 -2.29 -14.39 -3.97
C TYR A 530 -1.56 -15.74 -4.03
N ALA A 531 -1.11 -16.17 -5.22
CA ALA A 531 -0.39 -17.42 -5.39
C ALA A 531 0.98 -17.42 -4.67
N VAL A 532 1.71 -16.30 -4.70
CA VAL A 532 2.96 -16.13 -3.93
C VAL A 532 2.67 -16.25 -2.44
N GLY A 533 1.65 -15.55 -1.94
CA GLY A 533 1.19 -15.67 -0.56
C GLY A 533 0.85 -17.12 -0.18
N GLN A 534 0.15 -17.87 -1.04
CA GLN A 534 -0.15 -19.28 -0.80
C GLN A 534 1.12 -20.13 -0.67
N ALA A 535 2.12 -19.90 -1.52
CA ALA A 535 3.39 -20.62 -1.47
C ALA A 535 4.15 -20.30 -0.17
N ILE A 536 4.19 -19.03 0.26
CA ILE A 536 4.74 -18.63 1.56
C ILE A 536 3.97 -19.27 2.72
N GLY A 537 2.64 -19.36 2.62
CA GLY A 537 1.81 -20.05 3.60
C GLY A 537 2.11 -21.55 3.70
N GLU A 538 2.37 -22.20 2.57
CA GLU A 538 2.83 -23.60 2.54
C GLU A 538 4.21 -23.74 3.18
N ASP A 539 5.16 -22.85 2.89
CA ASP A 539 6.47 -22.79 3.56
C ASP A 539 6.31 -22.64 5.10
N GLY A 540 5.30 -21.89 5.54
CA GLY A 540 4.90 -21.78 6.95
C GLY A 540 4.50 -23.13 7.56
N LEU A 541 3.64 -23.90 6.89
CA LEU A 541 3.24 -25.25 7.34
C LEU A 541 4.44 -26.21 7.39
N TRP A 542 5.32 -26.14 6.40
CA TRP A 542 6.51 -26.98 6.33
C TRP A 542 7.53 -26.66 7.42
N SER A 543 7.72 -25.37 7.72
CA SER A 543 8.63 -24.90 8.78
C SER A 543 8.02 -25.02 10.17
N GLY A 544 6.70 -24.98 10.29
CA GLY A 544 5.98 -24.87 11.56
C GLY A 544 5.88 -23.43 12.06
N ALA A 545 6.10 -22.44 11.18
CA ALA A 545 5.80 -21.05 11.48
C ALA A 545 4.28 -20.85 11.56
N SER A 546 3.85 -20.22 12.65
CA SER A 546 2.47 -19.80 12.86
C SER A 546 2.25 -18.36 12.41
N GLY A 547 3.29 -17.53 12.43
CA GLY A 547 3.22 -16.11 12.12
C GLY A 547 4.33 -15.64 11.17
N LEU A 548 4.00 -14.66 10.33
CA LEU A 548 4.90 -14.01 9.41
C LEU A 548 4.95 -12.50 9.68
N TYR A 549 6.13 -12.00 10.02
CA TYR A 549 6.44 -10.58 10.11
C TYR A 549 6.59 -9.99 8.71
N GLY A 550 5.45 -9.69 8.11
CA GLY A 550 5.24 -9.23 6.75
C GLY A 550 3.73 -9.28 6.47
N PHE A 551 3.25 -8.85 5.31
CA PHE A 551 4.00 -8.17 4.26
C PHE A 551 4.26 -6.70 4.61
N GLY A 552 5.33 -6.15 4.02
CA GLY A 552 5.72 -4.77 4.22
C GLY A 552 4.86 -3.80 3.40
N LEU A 553 4.06 -2.96 4.05
CA LEU A 553 3.14 -2.00 3.45
C LEU A 553 3.60 -0.54 3.60
N GLY A 554 4.84 -0.30 4.00
CA GLY A 554 5.46 1.02 3.91
C GLY A 554 5.55 1.47 2.45
N LEU A 555 5.71 2.77 2.22
CA LEU A 555 5.71 3.32 0.86
C LEU A 555 7.12 3.60 0.37
N HIS A 556 7.31 3.53 -0.94
CA HIS A 556 8.52 4.04 -1.60
C HIS A 556 8.52 5.57 -1.63
N ARG A 557 8.50 6.20 -0.45
CA ARG A 557 8.47 7.66 -0.29
C ARG A 557 9.67 8.32 -0.99
N ASN A 558 10.82 7.69 -0.87
CA ASN A 558 12.07 8.16 -1.44
C ASN A 558 12.91 6.98 -1.93
N ALA A 559 13.61 7.16 -3.06
CA ALA A 559 14.47 6.15 -3.66
C ALA A 559 15.60 5.65 -2.74
N TYR A 560 16.04 6.48 -1.79
CA TYR A 560 17.09 6.15 -0.82
C TYR A 560 16.57 5.41 0.42
N HIS A 561 15.33 4.90 0.38
CA HIS A 561 14.81 4.07 1.45
C HIS A 561 15.47 2.70 1.48
N GLY A 562 16.26 2.44 2.53
CA GLY A 562 17.02 1.20 2.72
C GLY A 562 16.18 -0.09 2.82
N ARG A 563 14.86 0.00 3.01
CA ARG A 563 13.94 -1.15 3.06
C ARG A 563 12.90 -1.15 1.93
N ALA A 564 13.05 -0.32 0.91
CA ALA A 564 12.14 -0.35 -0.24
C ALA A 564 12.02 -1.76 -0.86
N GLY A 565 13.06 -2.60 -0.81
CA GLY A 565 12.99 -3.97 -1.34
C GLY A 565 12.01 -4.93 -0.65
N GLU A 566 11.48 -4.59 0.52
CA GLU A 566 10.42 -5.37 1.17
C GLU A 566 9.06 -4.66 1.12
N TYR A 567 8.95 -3.59 0.34
CA TYR A 567 7.74 -2.80 0.10
C TYR A 567 7.37 -2.78 -1.39
N TYR A 568 6.11 -2.45 -1.69
CA TYR A 568 5.54 -2.66 -3.02
C TYR A 568 5.73 -1.48 -3.96
N SER A 569 5.39 -0.27 -3.51
CA SER A 569 5.14 0.85 -4.42
C SER A 569 5.22 2.20 -3.70
N GLU A 570 5.30 3.28 -4.49
CA GLU A 570 4.99 4.63 -3.99
C GLU A 570 3.47 4.87 -3.88
N GLU A 571 2.66 4.03 -4.54
CA GLU A 571 1.21 4.14 -4.60
C GLU A 571 0.55 3.29 -3.52
N SER A 572 -0.30 3.93 -2.73
CA SER A 572 -1.02 3.32 -1.62
C SER A 572 -2.00 2.25 -2.06
N TYR A 573 -2.73 2.49 -3.16
CA TYR A 573 -3.66 1.51 -3.72
C TYR A 573 -2.95 0.22 -4.14
N LEU A 574 -1.87 0.35 -4.94
CA LEU A 574 -1.11 -0.81 -5.42
C LEU A 574 -0.49 -1.58 -4.26
N SER A 575 0.12 -0.88 -3.29
CA SER A 575 0.72 -1.52 -2.11
C SER A 575 -0.31 -2.30 -1.29
N GLY A 576 -1.46 -1.68 -0.99
CA GLY A 576 -2.51 -2.32 -0.22
C GLY A 576 -3.15 -3.51 -0.93
N VAL A 577 -3.42 -3.40 -2.24
CA VAL A 577 -4.01 -4.50 -3.00
C VAL A 577 -3.04 -5.69 -3.08
N MET A 578 -1.78 -5.45 -3.46
CA MET A 578 -0.82 -6.53 -3.65
C MET A 578 -0.51 -7.22 -2.32
N GLY A 579 -0.16 -6.45 -1.29
CA GLY A 579 0.08 -6.98 0.04
C GLY A 579 -1.16 -7.61 0.68
N GLY A 580 -2.36 -7.11 0.40
CA GLY A 580 -3.62 -7.70 0.84
C GLY A 580 -3.89 -9.09 0.24
N TYR A 581 -3.68 -9.26 -1.06
CA TYR A 581 -3.84 -10.57 -1.71
C TYR A 581 -2.75 -11.56 -1.30
N GLU A 582 -1.51 -11.10 -1.12
CA GLU A 582 -0.44 -11.93 -0.53
C GLU A 582 -0.76 -12.36 0.89
N SER A 583 -1.25 -11.43 1.72
CA SER A 583 -1.72 -11.73 3.08
C SER A 583 -2.84 -12.78 3.05
N LYS A 584 -3.83 -12.59 2.17
CA LYS A 584 -4.93 -13.56 1.95
C LYS A 584 -4.41 -14.94 1.55
N GLY A 585 -3.41 -14.99 0.67
CA GLY A 585 -2.78 -16.22 0.22
C GLY A 585 -2.13 -16.98 1.37
N ALA A 586 -1.29 -16.30 2.15
CA ALA A 586 -0.60 -16.88 3.30
C ALA A 586 -1.58 -17.37 4.38
N GLN A 587 -2.56 -16.54 4.74
CA GLN A 587 -3.58 -16.89 5.73
C GLN A 587 -4.47 -18.05 5.28
N SER A 588 -4.67 -18.27 3.97
CA SER A 588 -5.40 -19.44 3.46
C SER A 588 -4.74 -20.78 3.79
N LYS A 589 -3.48 -20.76 4.24
CA LYS A 589 -2.71 -21.92 4.70
C LYS A 589 -2.51 -21.94 6.22
N GLY A 590 -3.14 -21.02 6.96
CA GLY A 590 -3.06 -20.94 8.41
C GLY A 590 -1.87 -20.15 8.95
N LEU A 591 -1.11 -19.46 8.09
CA LEU A 591 0.00 -18.58 8.50
C LEU A 591 -0.54 -17.19 8.82
N TYR A 592 -0.47 -16.75 10.07
CA TYR A 592 -0.86 -15.41 10.49
C TYR A 592 0.08 -14.36 9.90
N VAL A 593 -0.48 -13.28 9.37
CA VAL A 593 0.28 -12.22 8.71
C VAL A 593 0.25 -10.98 9.58
N TYR A 594 1.43 -10.42 9.86
CA TYR A 594 1.64 -9.21 10.65
C TYR A 594 2.06 -8.09 9.71
N ASN A 595 1.08 -7.46 9.05
CA ASN A 595 1.36 -6.39 8.10
C ASN A 595 2.14 -5.28 8.79
N LYS A 596 3.26 -4.87 8.19
CA LYS A 596 4.27 -4.02 8.84
C LYS A 596 4.79 -2.93 7.91
N HIS A 597 5.44 -1.89 8.38
CA HIS A 597 5.46 -1.45 9.78
C HIS A 597 4.36 -0.41 9.88
N PHE A 598 3.34 -0.68 10.69
CA PHE A 598 2.24 0.22 10.92
C PHE A 598 2.68 1.27 11.95
N VAL A 599 2.99 2.50 11.56
CA VAL A 599 2.95 3.12 10.22
C VAL A 599 4.07 4.18 10.11
N LEU A 600 4.31 4.75 8.92
CA LEU A 600 5.28 5.84 8.68
C LEU A 600 6.77 5.43 8.84
N ASN A 601 7.07 4.13 8.64
CA ASN A 601 8.46 3.65 8.55
C ASN A 601 8.98 3.68 7.11
N ASP A 602 9.13 4.89 6.57
CA ASP A 602 9.54 5.12 5.19
C ASP A 602 10.98 5.64 5.07
N GLN A 603 11.75 5.58 6.17
CA GLN A 603 13.15 5.98 6.28
C GLN A 603 13.88 5.11 7.31
N GLU A 604 15.08 4.64 6.98
CA GLU A 604 15.86 3.81 7.91
C GLU A 604 16.75 4.62 8.86
N THR A 605 17.28 5.75 8.37
CA THR A 605 18.11 6.65 9.17
C THR A 605 17.33 7.11 10.40
N SER A 606 17.86 6.84 11.59
CA SER A 606 17.26 7.21 12.88
C SER A 606 15.87 6.61 13.15
N ARG A 607 15.49 5.48 12.52
CA ARG A 607 14.15 4.87 12.65
C ARG A 607 13.68 4.53 14.07
N THR A 608 14.60 4.47 15.03
CA THR A 608 14.28 4.23 16.45
C THR A 608 14.01 5.51 17.24
N SER A 609 14.11 6.69 16.61
CA SER A 609 14.08 7.97 17.33
C SER A 609 13.60 9.17 16.52
N TYR A 610 13.14 8.99 15.27
CA TYR A 610 12.54 10.10 14.53
C TYR A 610 11.03 10.21 14.78
N ASN A 611 10.51 11.41 14.63
CA ASN A 611 9.08 11.72 14.60
C ASN A 611 8.68 12.13 13.18
N THR A 612 7.51 11.70 12.73
CA THR A 612 6.98 12.07 11.41
C THR A 612 5.82 13.07 11.59
N TRP A 613 5.84 14.13 10.80
CA TRP A 613 4.89 15.25 10.84
C TRP A 613 4.17 15.37 9.49
N LEU A 614 2.85 15.41 9.50
CA LEU A 614 2.00 15.35 8.30
C LEU A 614 0.58 15.81 8.59
N THR A 615 -0.17 16.18 7.55
CA THR A 615 -1.60 16.46 7.68
C THR A 615 -2.41 15.17 7.85
N GLU A 616 -3.59 15.26 8.46
CA GLU A 616 -4.48 14.09 8.60
C GLU A 616 -4.94 13.55 7.23
N GLN A 617 -5.15 14.42 6.24
CA GLN A 617 -5.43 13.99 4.87
C GLN A 617 -4.36 13.03 4.37
N THR A 618 -3.09 13.41 4.53
CA THR A 618 -1.94 12.62 4.10
C THR A 618 -1.86 11.30 4.86
N MET A 619 -2.07 11.32 6.19
CA MET A 619 -2.06 10.11 7.00
C MET A 619 -3.11 9.09 6.52
N ARG A 620 -4.33 9.55 6.24
CA ARG A 620 -5.46 8.71 5.87
C ARG A 620 -5.44 8.26 4.41
N GLU A 621 -5.19 9.19 3.48
CA GLU A 621 -5.27 8.90 2.05
C GLU A 621 -3.99 8.24 1.52
N THR A 622 -2.84 8.44 2.18
CA THR A 622 -1.54 7.93 1.72
C THR A 622 -1.01 6.79 2.61
N TYR A 623 -0.78 7.02 3.91
CA TYR A 623 0.06 6.10 4.70
C TYR A 623 -0.70 4.98 5.44
N ILE A 624 -1.93 5.23 5.89
CA ILE A 624 -2.78 4.18 6.48
C ILE A 624 -3.52 3.38 5.39
N ARG A 625 -3.75 4.00 4.23
CA ARG A 625 -4.51 3.40 3.12
C ARG A 625 -4.03 2.01 2.69
N PRO A 626 -2.72 1.70 2.58
CA PRO A 626 -2.26 0.35 2.24
C PRO A 626 -2.72 -0.69 3.27
N PHE A 627 -2.66 -0.35 4.55
CA PHE A 627 -3.07 -1.23 5.64
C PHE A 627 -4.58 -1.41 5.69
N GLU A 628 -5.35 -0.34 5.52
CA GLU A 628 -6.81 -0.40 5.39
C GLU A 628 -7.21 -1.40 4.29
N ILE A 629 -6.64 -1.25 3.09
CA ILE A 629 -6.93 -2.12 1.94
C ILE A 629 -6.47 -3.57 2.22
N ALA A 630 -5.27 -3.76 2.79
CA ALA A 630 -4.76 -5.09 3.06
C ALA A 630 -5.60 -5.84 4.10
N ILE A 631 -6.05 -5.15 5.15
CA ILE A 631 -6.95 -5.69 6.17
C ILE A 631 -8.30 -6.06 5.54
N GLU A 632 -8.86 -5.21 4.68
CA GLU A 632 -10.14 -5.50 4.01
C GLU A 632 -10.08 -6.70 3.06
N ILE A 633 -9.01 -6.81 2.27
CA ILE A 633 -8.84 -7.90 1.28
C ILE A 633 -8.43 -9.20 1.96
N GLY A 634 -7.43 -9.11 2.84
CA GLY A 634 -6.76 -10.25 3.45
C GLY A 634 -7.47 -10.77 4.70
N ASP A 635 -8.34 -9.96 5.32
CA ASP A 635 -8.77 -10.14 6.71
C ASP A 635 -7.54 -10.33 7.62
N ALA A 636 -6.54 -9.47 7.41
CA ALA A 636 -5.28 -9.55 8.14
C ALA A 636 -5.53 -9.29 9.63
N MET A 637 -5.28 -10.30 10.45
CA MET A 637 -5.62 -10.28 11.87
C MET A 637 -4.54 -9.63 12.75
N ASN A 638 -3.38 -9.29 12.17
CA ASN A 638 -2.25 -8.75 12.93
C ASN A 638 -1.59 -7.59 12.19
N VAL A 639 -1.09 -6.63 12.97
CA VAL A 639 -0.26 -5.52 12.50
C VAL A 639 0.97 -5.41 13.39
N MET A 640 2.09 -4.93 12.83
CA MET A 640 3.36 -4.75 13.54
C MET A 640 3.89 -3.34 13.41
#